data_AF-A0A3B0PRW8-F1
#
_entry.id   AF-A0A3B0PRW8-F1
#
_cell.length_a   1.000
_cell.length_b   1.000
_cell.length_c   1.000
_cell.angle_alpha   90.00
_cell.angle_beta   90.00
_cell.angle_gamma   90.00
#
_symmetry.space_group_name_H-M   'P 1'
#
loop_
_entity.id
_entity.type
_entity.pdbx_description
1 polymer ?
#
loop_
_entity_poly.entity_id
_entity_poly.type
_entity_poly.pdbx_seq_one_letter_code
_entity_poly.pdbx_strand_id
1 'polypeptide(L)'
;MSSPSSTPPSCPPPGRNNLYHLQTNPQDPLCIRALRLVAYVLLHIITLGLLLLFHYCTNHAIEETSIPVIPVQPQTPTPHPTASPVSPRRSPTPQPQQPSVTQTSPDLPHPTTPTPGQQPVSPTPQTPVQPADTTPQAAPTPPITKASLDLPPTTPTPGQRPVSPAPQTPVQPVDTTPPTVPPAGPPVATPAPTLRSIPGLPTLTEIVDRMQRLGVLPSGVDRKSLEAMANFNEQGLAPNSARLTITATQILNPLFVATYPKRIQSNFEIMIRDLENIIRTGSPQSENTQVANLLLNQLKHLDANYYLVDVPGDGNCFYRSFYIGWLCSLSRRGNPQAFENEAQRILGLPFAQSSIRNQLLSEQMAQIIRSCQGHPNIKDLYDHILLSPIHTPVAISYLKNLALFTMDENRITSMGGAENVRALILGQMVEAPEMLADSLRKIIQTEPSSPILNHIFRGNMLPITGAAKQVELTLEFLSQLLLNDQDIQQLPQAQQQEAVRFQASLNELMNSMTAILVSGNLTEESVRSLIQNLPPEIQGHYQKFFQAVATTRPNIHLPTPLILVSFLLSHPSCAANNNLCSDFLGQAKTVFEGVLGNDTTLAEFLGWNGGKAAALNAKLQASWSQKQAGSLIEVALALCDGFKSSQTIVQLGLTYRIIAKLMQSTLQTLPEAQLRTTLDTILRHINQSANLTASYFEMSASPIFAGLELETSRNSQDKTYAEGIKMFFFLLQYPSLLQNRATGNAAKQIMLLYQPHLQQALRKSINAHRVLSTGGSIFGTFCWFGPTFGNDVNTQTIETTLSFLARDPTALSLCQTMRNDFFQIMDSGNPARVSALIQDVQVNYPELWENFIQHLDIVGYRATPQNATRPFSQTLTPDILLYSFLHSHHHILDNITGLTTKLTAYINEQTTRMKTRIVSNFDRWTVLFWANFEKITTYNNLQRAFLFSLVRRGNAYPEASQSFIHDLNTMDIRNLMRMFNSVNTQAEDEHISAISSALGSLALCQYLADGSLTQTVRQLTPLANSYGFFQMDYTPEQQAEIFVLRANNHYNCLLPKDANDTTRAGNSGNP
;
A
#
# COMPACT_ATOMS: atom_id res chain seq x y z
N MET A 1 47.78 43.75 22.08
CA MET A 1 47.38 43.68 20.66
C MET A 1 45.96 43.13 20.60
N SER A 2 45.16 43.57 19.63
CA SER A 2 43.70 43.44 19.68
C SER A 2 43.20 42.18 18.98
N SER A 3 42.33 41.42 19.65
CA SER A 3 41.58 40.33 19.02
C SER A 3 40.47 40.91 18.12
N PRO A 4 40.29 40.43 16.88
CA PRO A 4 39.09 40.74 16.11
C PRO A 4 37.90 40.00 16.71
N SER A 5 36.89 40.73 17.17
CA SER A 5 35.64 40.14 17.67
C SER A 5 34.81 39.59 16.51
N SER A 6 34.73 38.27 16.36
CA SER A 6 33.75 37.65 15.46
C SER A 6 32.34 37.94 15.97
N THR A 7 31.49 38.49 15.09
CA THR A 7 30.07 38.67 15.37
C THR A 7 29.38 37.32 15.54
N PRO A 8 28.44 37.18 16.49
CA PRO A 8 27.62 35.97 16.58
C PRO A 8 26.76 35.82 15.31
N PRO A 9 26.45 34.58 14.87
CA PRO A 9 25.60 34.36 13.71
C PRO A 9 24.18 34.87 13.97
N SER A 10 23.58 35.51 12.95
CA SER A 10 22.22 36.04 13.00
C SER A 10 21.20 34.94 13.30
N CYS A 11 20.31 35.16 14.26
CA CYS A 11 19.17 34.28 14.49
C CYS A 11 18.25 34.26 13.24
N PRO A 12 17.71 33.10 12.83
CA PRO A 12 16.72 33.04 11.77
C PRO A 12 15.41 33.74 12.20
N PRO A 13 14.65 34.33 11.26
CA PRO A 13 13.36 34.93 11.57
C PRO A 13 12.33 33.87 12.02
N PRO A 14 11.37 34.23 12.89
CA PRO A 14 10.34 33.30 13.36
C PRO A 14 9.40 32.91 12.21
N GLY A 15 9.08 31.61 12.10
CA GLY A 15 8.12 31.09 11.12
C GLY A 15 8.52 29.80 10.39
N ARG A 16 9.78 29.35 10.50
CA ARG A 16 10.20 28.03 9.97
C ARG A 16 9.95 26.90 10.97
N ASN A 17 9.51 25.75 10.48
CA ASN A 17 9.22 24.55 11.30
C ASN A 17 10.45 24.06 12.10
N ASN A 18 10.19 23.51 13.29
CA ASN A 18 11.18 23.25 14.35
C ASN A 18 12.36 22.33 13.98
N LEU A 19 12.31 21.63 12.85
CA LEU A 19 13.40 20.78 12.34
C LEU A 19 14.70 21.57 12.05
N TYR A 20 14.61 22.89 11.76
CA TYR A 20 15.79 23.71 11.44
C TYR A 20 16.79 23.87 12.59
N HIS A 21 16.41 23.61 13.85
CA HIS A 21 17.32 23.70 15.00
C HIS A 21 18.43 22.63 15.03
N LEU A 22 18.36 21.62 14.14
CA LEU A 22 19.40 20.59 13.98
C LEU A 22 20.47 20.96 12.93
N GLN A 23 20.31 22.07 12.17
CA GLN A 23 21.36 22.57 11.29
C GLN A 23 22.52 23.17 12.10
N THR A 24 23.43 22.31 12.53
CA THR A 24 24.74 22.71 13.06
C THR A 24 25.67 23.13 11.93
N ASN A 25 26.49 24.16 12.15
CA ASN A 25 27.46 24.59 11.14
C ASN A 25 28.45 23.43 10.89
N PRO A 26 28.70 23.01 9.63
CA PRO A 26 29.65 21.94 9.33
C PRO A 26 31.09 22.23 9.76
N GLN A 27 31.42 23.44 10.24
CA GLN A 27 32.70 23.78 10.88
C GLN A 27 32.67 23.83 12.43
N ASP A 28 31.52 23.65 13.09
CA ASP A 28 31.46 23.57 14.57
C ASP A 28 32.15 22.27 15.06
N PRO A 29 32.96 22.28 16.14
CA PRO A 29 33.50 21.07 16.76
C PRO A 29 32.42 20.06 17.17
N LEU A 30 32.70 18.76 17.01
CA LEU A 30 31.74 17.67 17.24
C LEU A 30 31.08 17.72 18.63
N CYS A 31 31.85 18.08 19.66
CA CYS A 31 31.35 18.24 21.03
C CYS A 31 30.27 19.32 21.16
N ILE A 32 30.38 20.45 20.43
CA ILE A 32 29.37 21.52 20.44
C ILE A 32 28.09 21.06 19.75
N ARG A 33 28.20 20.25 18.68
CA ARG A 33 27.03 19.67 17.99
C ARG A 33 26.28 18.71 18.90
N ALA A 34 27.01 17.79 19.55
CA ALA A 34 26.45 16.84 20.51
C ALA A 34 25.79 17.56 21.71
N LEU A 35 26.42 18.61 22.25
CA LEU A 35 25.90 19.35 23.39
C LEU A 35 24.63 20.15 23.02
N ARG A 36 24.55 20.73 21.81
CA ARG A 36 23.29 21.33 21.30
C ARG A 36 22.18 20.29 21.11
N LEU A 37 22.48 19.10 20.58
CA LEU A 37 21.51 18.01 20.42
C LEU A 37 20.96 17.56 21.78
N VAL A 38 21.84 17.31 22.76
CA VAL A 38 21.45 16.91 24.12
C VAL A 38 20.62 18.01 24.81
N ALA A 39 21.00 19.28 24.66
CA ALA A 39 20.21 20.40 25.19
C ALA A 39 18.82 20.51 24.54
N TYR A 40 18.72 20.28 23.23
CA TYR A 40 17.45 20.29 22.49
C TYR A 40 16.51 19.15 22.93
N VAL A 41 17.05 17.94 23.12
CA VAL A 41 16.31 16.77 23.63
C VAL A 41 15.86 17.00 25.08
N LEU A 42 16.74 17.50 25.95
CA LEU A 42 16.38 17.85 27.33
C LEU A 42 15.29 18.92 27.39
N LEU A 43 15.37 19.96 26.55
CA LEU A 43 14.34 20.99 26.45
C LEU A 43 12.97 20.39 26.06
N HIS A 44 12.93 19.45 25.12
CA HIS A 44 11.69 18.78 24.72
C HIS A 44 11.12 17.89 25.84
N ILE A 45 11.98 17.14 26.54
CA ILE A 45 11.57 16.31 27.69
C ILE A 45 11.00 17.18 28.82
N ILE A 46 11.67 18.29 29.16
CA ILE A 46 11.21 19.24 30.19
C ILE A 46 9.90 19.92 29.76
N THR A 47 9.78 20.33 28.50
CA THR A 47 8.56 20.98 27.98
C THR A 47 7.38 20.02 27.97
N LEU A 48 7.57 18.77 27.55
CA LEU A 48 6.55 17.73 27.61
C LEU A 48 6.15 17.41 29.06
N GLY A 49 7.12 17.32 29.97
CA GLY A 49 6.87 17.12 31.40
C GLY A 49 6.04 18.26 32.02
N LEU A 50 6.35 19.52 31.68
CA LEU A 50 5.57 20.68 32.11
C LEU A 50 4.16 20.69 31.51
N LEU A 51 3.99 20.34 30.23
CA LEU A 51 2.68 20.24 29.59
C LEU A 51 1.82 19.14 30.23
N LEU A 52 2.41 17.98 30.55
CA LEU A 52 1.74 16.90 31.27
C LEU A 52 1.38 17.31 32.70
N LEU A 53 2.25 18.05 33.39
CA LEU A 53 1.97 18.59 34.72
C LEU A 53 0.82 19.62 34.69
N PHE A 54 0.82 20.55 33.73
CA PHE A 54 -0.29 21.49 33.54
C PHE A 54 -1.60 20.76 33.19
N HIS A 55 -1.56 19.73 32.34
CA HIS A 55 -2.72 18.92 32.02
C HIS A 55 -3.28 18.19 33.24
N TYR A 56 -2.41 17.62 34.08
CA TYR A 56 -2.79 16.97 35.34
C TYR A 56 -3.40 17.98 36.33
N CYS A 57 -2.75 19.13 36.54
CA CYS A 57 -3.24 20.18 37.44
C CYS A 57 -4.54 20.85 36.95
N THR A 58 -4.86 20.82 35.66
CA THR A 58 -6.12 21.39 35.13
C THR A 58 -7.28 20.38 35.03
N ASN A 59 -7.01 19.09 34.82
CA ASN A 59 -8.05 18.09 34.55
C ASN A 59 -8.21 17.02 35.64
N HIS A 60 -7.25 16.90 36.57
CA HIS A 60 -7.23 15.82 37.58
C HIS A 60 -7.01 16.31 39.02
N ALA A 61 -6.73 17.59 39.25
CA ALA A 61 -6.49 18.16 40.58
C ALA A 61 -7.72 18.89 41.16
N ILE A 62 -8.89 18.23 41.19
CA ILE A 62 -10.05 18.67 41.99
C ILE A 62 -10.64 17.47 42.74
N GLU A 63 -10.18 17.26 43.97
CA GLU A 63 -10.93 16.57 45.01
C GLU A 63 -11.06 17.52 46.22
N GLU A 64 -12.26 18.05 46.47
CA GLU A 64 -12.62 18.50 47.82
C GLU A 64 -13.51 17.44 48.47
N THR A 65 -13.10 17.06 49.68
CA THR A 65 -13.60 15.92 50.46
C THR A 65 -15.08 15.99 50.83
N SER A 66 -15.78 14.86 50.74
CA SER A 66 -16.88 14.55 51.67
C SER A 66 -16.90 13.05 52.03
N ILE A 67 -17.41 12.72 53.21
CA ILE A 67 -17.19 11.46 53.94
C ILE A 67 -18.33 10.45 53.66
N PRO A 68 -18.06 9.13 53.58
CA PRO A 68 -19.02 8.13 53.08
C PRO A 68 -20.17 7.79 54.05
N VAL A 69 -21.30 7.33 53.50
CA VAL A 69 -22.47 6.80 54.22
C VAL A 69 -22.96 5.51 53.56
N ILE A 70 -23.28 4.50 54.36
CA ILE A 70 -23.82 3.17 53.97
C ILE A 70 -24.70 2.64 55.13
N PRO A 71 -25.66 1.72 54.92
CA PRO A 71 -26.88 1.79 54.12
C PRO A 71 -28.17 1.73 54.99
N VAL A 72 -29.36 1.92 54.41
CA VAL A 72 -30.65 1.58 55.06
C VAL A 72 -31.63 0.90 54.08
N GLN A 73 -32.00 -0.34 54.39
CA GLN A 73 -33.28 -1.01 54.05
C GLN A 73 -34.19 -0.94 55.30
N PRO A 74 -35.54 -1.11 55.25
CA PRO A 74 -36.33 -2.11 54.50
C PRO A 74 -37.56 -1.46 53.80
N GLN A 75 -38.68 -2.09 53.37
CA GLN A 75 -39.33 -3.40 53.62
C GLN A 75 -40.04 -3.94 52.35
N THR A 76 -40.48 -5.22 52.42
CA THR A 76 -41.54 -5.82 51.59
C THR A 76 -42.69 -6.26 52.50
N PRO A 77 -43.95 -6.28 52.03
CA PRO A 77 -44.73 -7.52 52.22
C PRO A 77 -45.66 -7.92 51.05
N THR A 78 -45.81 -9.22 50.85
CA THR A 78 -46.80 -9.91 49.99
C THR A 78 -48.04 -10.31 50.81
N PRO A 79 -49.21 -10.63 50.21
CA PRO A 79 -49.50 -12.04 49.86
C PRO A 79 -50.48 -12.31 48.66
N HIS A 80 -50.57 -13.61 48.30
CA HIS A 80 -51.51 -14.30 47.37
C HIS A 80 -52.86 -14.65 48.06
N PRO A 81 -53.90 -15.32 47.46
CA PRO A 81 -53.97 -16.23 46.28
C PRO A 81 -55.14 -15.90 45.27
N THR A 82 -55.65 -16.70 44.30
CA THR A 82 -56.12 -18.13 44.34
C THR A 82 -56.42 -18.77 42.95
N ALA A 83 -56.15 -20.08 42.83
CA ALA A 83 -56.81 -21.17 42.06
C ALA A 83 -57.09 -21.16 40.52
N SER A 84 -56.81 -22.32 39.92
CA SER A 84 -57.28 -22.86 38.61
C SER A 84 -58.56 -23.74 38.82
N PRO A 85 -59.05 -24.67 37.93
CA PRO A 85 -58.59 -25.19 36.61
C PRO A 85 -59.71 -25.41 35.54
N VAL A 86 -59.40 -26.09 34.41
CA VAL A 86 -60.14 -27.22 33.75
C VAL A 86 -59.71 -27.41 32.26
N SER A 87 -59.72 -28.67 31.76
CA SER A 87 -59.40 -29.13 30.38
C SER A 87 -60.53 -30.13 29.92
N PRO A 88 -60.43 -31.00 28.86
CA PRO A 88 -59.48 -31.16 27.74
C PRO A 88 -60.13 -31.47 26.34
N ARG A 89 -59.34 -31.67 25.25
CA ARG A 89 -59.55 -32.78 24.28
C ARG A 89 -58.46 -33.03 23.20
N ARG A 90 -58.10 -34.33 23.07
CA ARG A 90 -57.72 -35.14 21.88
C ARG A 90 -56.51 -34.81 20.96
N SER A 91 -55.59 -35.77 20.97
CA SER A 91 -54.62 -36.23 19.94
C SER A 91 -55.31 -36.92 18.72
N PRO A 92 -54.63 -37.47 17.66
CA PRO A 92 -53.36 -38.23 17.69
C PRO A 92 -52.34 -38.04 16.53
N THR A 93 -51.18 -38.71 16.71
CA THR A 93 -50.07 -38.92 15.76
C THR A 93 -50.40 -39.92 14.64
N PRO A 94 -49.50 -40.04 13.63
CA PRO A 94 -49.03 -41.36 13.22
C PRO A 94 -47.49 -41.47 13.10
N GLN A 95 -46.98 -42.69 13.24
CA GLN A 95 -45.59 -43.09 12.93
C GLN A 95 -45.60 -44.56 12.37
N PRO A 96 -44.47 -45.21 12.04
CA PRO A 96 -44.21 -45.71 10.69
C PRO A 96 -44.50 -47.22 10.49
N GLN A 97 -44.28 -47.71 9.26
CA GLN A 97 -44.17 -49.14 8.96
C GLN A 97 -42.79 -49.53 8.40
N GLN A 98 -42.40 -50.77 8.69
CA GLN A 98 -41.16 -51.45 8.31
C GLN A 98 -41.46 -52.58 7.30
N PRO A 99 -40.46 -53.12 6.59
CA PRO A 99 -39.83 -54.39 7.00
C PRO A 99 -38.33 -54.21 7.36
N SER A 100 -37.67 -54.94 8.28
CA SER A 100 -37.71 -56.36 8.66
C SER A 100 -37.06 -57.26 7.59
N VAL A 101 -36.08 -58.15 7.88
CA VAL A 101 -35.44 -58.63 9.14
C VAL A 101 -33.90 -58.75 8.91
N THR A 102 -32.99 -59.23 9.78
CA THR A 102 -33.04 -60.16 10.94
C THR A 102 -31.95 -59.82 11.99
N GLN A 103 -31.60 -60.78 12.87
CA GLN A 103 -30.52 -60.75 13.87
C GLN A 103 -29.24 -61.46 13.30
N THR A 104 -28.04 -61.49 13.90
CA THR A 104 -27.65 -61.65 15.34
C THR A 104 -26.32 -60.97 15.73
N SER A 105 -26.07 -60.92 17.03
CA SER A 105 -24.78 -60.64 17.72
C SER A 105 -24.47 -61.82 18.67
N PRO A 106 -23.35 -61.88 19.42
CA PRO A 106 -22.12 -61.07 19.41
C PRO A 106 -20.84 -61.93 19.23
N ASP A 107 -19.63 -61.33 19.29
CA ASP A 107 -18.55 -61.72 20.24
C ASP A 107 -17.20 -61.01 20.00
N LEU A 108 -16.34 -61.02 21.04
CA LEU A 108 -14.90 -60.71 21.04
C LEU A 108 -14.11 -62.02 20.96
N PRO A 109 -12.95 -62.10 20.27
CA PRO A 109 -11.69 -61.85 21.02
C PRO A 109 -10.47 -61.35 20.19
N HIS A 110 -9.41 -60.97 20.93
CA HIS A 110 -7.99 -60.93 20.51
C HIS A 110 -7.31 -62.32 20.72
N PRO A 111 -6.01 -62.54 20.42
CA PRO A 111 -5.11 -62.02 19.36
C PRO A 111 -4.37 -63.17 18.61
N THR A 112 -3.60 -62.89 17.53
CA THR A 112 -2.40 -63.71 17.17
C THR A 112 -1.46 -63.10 16.10
N THR A 113 -0.16 -63.21 16.34
CA THR A 113 0.96 -63.32 15.36
C THR A 113 1.40 -64.81 15.29
N PRO A 114 2.17 -65.35 14.29
CA PRO A 114 3.40 -64.78 13.71
C PRO A 114 3.71 -65.11 12.21
N THR A 115 4.96 -64.83 11.78
CA THR A 115 5.70 -65.22 10.54
C THR A 115 6.10 -66.73 10.51
N PRO A 116 6.79 -67.34 9.47
CA PRO A 116 7.59 -66.83 8.32
C PRO A 116 7.14 -67.39 6.92
N GLY A 117 7.87 -67.36 5.78
CA GLY A 117 9.11 -66.71 5.30
C GLY A 117 10.04 -67.61 4.41
N GLN A 118 11.00 -67.02 3.66
CA GLN A 118 12.06 -67.68 2.81
C GLN A 118 11.58 -68.36 1.49
N GLN A 119 12.32 -68.57 0.36
CA GLN A 119 13.63 -68.20 -0.25
C GLN A 119 13.61 -68.67 -1.76
N PRO A 120 14.68 -68.84 -2.61
CA PRO A 120 16.15 -68.56 -2.50
C PRO A 120 16.89 -67.90 -3.73
N VAL A 121 18.09 -67.36 -3.47
CA VAL A 121 19.37 -67.42 -4.27
C VAL A 121 19.59 -66.59 -5.58
N SER A 122 20.87 -66.20 -5.79
CA SER A 122 21.45 -65.33 -6.83
C SER A 122 22.42 -66.08 -7.79
N PRO A 123 23.12 -65.39 -8.72
CA PRO A 123 24.57 -65.20 -8.49
C PRO A 123 25.21 -63.87 -9.00
N THR A 124 26.43 -63.60 -8.52
CA THR A 124 27.45 -62.57 -8.87
C THR A 124 28.69 -63.25 -9.52
N PRO A 125 29.92 -62.67 -9.69
CA PRO A 125 30.49 -61.30 -9.53
C PRO A 125 30.95 -60.70 -10.91
N GLN A 126 32.03 -59.94 -11.23
CA GLN A 126 33.35 -59.51 -10.65
C GLN A 126 33.81 -58.10 -11.11
N THR A 127 34.99 -57.67 -10.62
CA THR A 127 35.79 -56.43 -10.82
C THR A 127 37.04 -56.70 -11.71
N PRO A 128 38.17 -55.91 -11.82
CA PRO A 128 38.55 -54.55 -11.31
C PRO A 128 39.34 -53.63 -12.32
N VAL A 129 39.92 -52.52 -11.79
CA VAL A 129 41.23 -51.85 -12.11
C VAL A 129 41.22 -50.40 -12.70
N GLN A 130 42.15 -49.59 -12.15
CA GLN A 130 42.55 -48.17 -12.39
C GLN A 130 43.58 -48.01 -13.56
N PRO A 131 44.25 -46.85 -13.87
CA PRO A 131 44.36 -45.52 -13.22
C PRO A 131 43.88 -44.37 -14.18
N ALA A 132 44.37 -43.12 -14.31
CA ALA A 132 45.57 -42.39 -13.80
C ALA A 132 45.42 -40.84 -13.85
N ASP A 133 46.48 -40.14 -13.43
CA ASP A 133 46.73 -38.68 -13.51
C ASP A 133 46.88 -38.17 -14.99
N THR A 134 46.91 -36.88 -15.34
CA THR A 134 47.62 -35.75 -14.72
C THR A 134 47.08 -34.37 -15.16
N THR A 135 47.28 -33.34 -14.32
CA THR A 135 47.32 -31.90 -14.70
C THR A 135 48.74 -31.55 -15.26
N PRO A 136 49.10 -30.33 -15.74
CA PRO A 136 48.47 -29.01 -15.54
C PRO A 136 48.56 -27.95 -16.68
N GLN A 137 48.14 -26.72 -16.35
CA GLN A 137 48.73 -25.40 -16.71
C GLN A 137 48.56 -24.70 -18.08
N ALA A 138 48.34 -23.39 -17.94
CA ALA A 138 48.94 -22.24 -18.66
C ALA A 138 48.43 -21.77 -20.03
N ALA A 139 47.95 -20.51 -19.98
CA ALA A 139 47.86 -19.49 -21.02
C ALA A 139 49.26 -19.02 -21.54
N PRO A 140 49.44 -17.95 -22.38
CA PRO A 140 48.46 -17.01 -22.96
C PRO A 140 48.71 -16.50 -24.43
N THR A 141 47.78 -15.67 -24.95
CA THR A 141 48.01 -14.58 -25.96
C THR A 141 48.33 -14.99 -27.44
N PRO A 142 48.51 -14.07 -28.44
CA PRO A 142 47.45 -13.48 -29.30
C PRO A 142 47.89 -13.49 -30.82
N PRO A 143 47.75 -12.47 -31.73
CA PRO A 143 46.85 -11.30 -31.92
C PRO A 143 46.40 -11.05 -33.43
N ILE A 144 45.97 -9.82 -33.76
CA ILE A 144 46.19 -9.06 -35.04
C ILE A 144 45.15 -9.07 -36.23
N THR A 145 44.43 -7.94 -36.33
CA THR A 145 44.01 -7.06 -37.47
C THR A 145 43.70 -7.52 -38.92
N LYS A 146 42.68 -6.84 -39.52
CA LYS A 146 42.59 -6.21 -40.89
C LYS A 146 42.79 -7.09 -42.15
N ALA A 147 42.26 -6.77 -43.33
CA ALA A 147 41.15 -5.89 -43.80
C ALA A 147 40.96 -6.13 -45.32
N SER A 148 39.88 -5.62 -45.93
CA SER A 148 39.92 -5.14 -47.33
C SER A 148 38.76 -4.17 -47.63
N LEU A 149 38.93 -3.32 -48.64
CA LEU A 149 37.86 -2.52 -49.25
C LEU A 149 37.42 -3.19 -50.56
N ASP A 150 36.24 -2.82 -51.07
CA ASP A 150 36.17 -2.10 -52.36
C ASP A 150 34.81 -1.42 -52.61
N LEU A 151 34.85 -0.39 -53.45
CA LEU A 151 33.76 0.39 -54.09
C LEU A 151 34.05 0.37 -55.62
N PRO A 152 33.19 0.81 -56.57
CA PRO A 152 32.11 1.82 -56.49
C PRO A 152 30.83 1.39 -57.30
N PRO A 153 30.11 2.23 -58.11
CA PRO A 153 29.08 3.19 -57.68
C PRO A 153 27.74 3.17 -58.49
N THR A 154 26.93 4.22 -58.28
CA THR A 154 25.98 4.91 -59.20
C THR A 154 24.54 4.41 -59.42
N THR A 155 23.60 5.35 -59.24
CA THR A 155 22.20 5.39 -59.71
C THR A 155 22.10 5.91 -61.16
N PRO A 156 20.99 5.65 -61.89
CA PRO A 156 20.00 6.74 -62.11
C PRO A 156 18.51 6.30 -62.26
N THR A 157 17.63 7.31 -62.37
CA THR A 157 16.17 7.33 -62.70
C THR A 157 15.88 7.15 -64.22
N PRO A 158 14.63 7.25 -64.77
CA PRO A 158 13.26 7.40 -64.20
C PRO A 158 12.22 6.34 -64.70
N GLY A 159 10.92 6.45 -64.34
CA GLY A 159 9.86 5.46 -64.67
C GLY A 159 8.71 5.95 -65.60
N GLN A 160 7.66 5.12 -65.78
CA GLN A 160 6.37 5.50 -66.41
C GLN A 160 5.19 4.54 -66.07
N ARG A 161 3.97 4.92 -66.51
CA ARG A 161 2.62 4.27 -66.39
C ARG A 161 2.47 3.07 -67.37
N PRO A 162 1.39 2.21 -67.41
CA PRO A 162 -0.02 2.66 -67.51
C PRO A 162 -1.21 1.67 -67.14
N VAL A 163 -2.44 2.11 -67.47
CA VAL A 163 -3.73 1.38 -67.68
C VAL A 163 -4.57 0.91 -66.47
N SER A 164 -5.88 1.19 -66.57
CA SER A 164 -7.02 0.58 -65.86
C SER A 164 -8.06 0.09 -66.90
N PRO A 165 -9.03 -0.75 -66.52
CA PRO A 165 -10.40 -0.48 -67.01
C PRO A 165 -11.52 -0.74 -65.99
N ALA A 166 -12.69 -0.15 -66.25
CA ALA A 166 -13.95 -0.44 -65.59
C ALA A 166 -15.13 -0.26 -66.57
N PRO A 167 -16.22 -1.05 -66.44
CA PRO A 167 -17.53 -0.77 -67.05
C PRO A 167 -18.67 -0.79 -65.99
N GLN A 168 -19.86 -0.19 -66.17
CA GLN A 168 -20.39 0.76 -67.18
C GLN A 168 -21.71 1.39 -66.63
N THR A 169 -22.17 2.49 -67.22
CA THR A 169 -23.48 3.15 -66.94
C THR A 169 -24.18 3.60 -68.23
N PRO A 170 -25.51 3.81 -68.19
CA PRO A 170 -26.17 4.90 -68.94
C PRO A 170 -26.94 5.88 -67.98
N VAL A 171 -27.05 7.22 -68.15
CA VAL A 171 -27.17 8.14 -69.33
C VAL A 171 -28.60 8.10 -69.92
N GLN A 172 -29.41 9.18 -70.05
CA GLN A 172 -29.34 10.66 -69.80
C GLN A 172 -30.82 11.23 -69.79
N PRO A 173 -31.20 12.54 -69.93
CA PRO A 173 -30.49 13.84 -69.87
C PRO A 173 -31.16 15.02 -69.06
N VAL A 174 -30.33 16.02 -68.71
CA VAL A 174 -30.47 17.52 -68.79
C VAL A 174 -31.85 18.22 -68.83
N ASP A 175 -32.07 19.24 -67.98
CA ASP A 175 -32.43 20.63 -68.39
C ASP A 175 -32.13 21.73 -67.32
N THR A 176 -32.56 22.97 -67.55
CA THR A 176 -31.89 24.24 -67.19
C THR A 176 -32.44 25.07 -66.01
N THR A 177 -31.50 25.64 -65.22
CA THR A 177 -31.60 26.86 -64.35
C THR A 177 -32.62 26.95 -63.18
N PRO A 178 -32.31 27.71 -62.10
CA PRO A 178 -33.09 27.73 -60.85
C PRO A 178 -34.19 28.82 -60.81
N PRO A 179 -35.24 28.63 -59.98
CA PRO A 179 -35.44 29.58 -58.88
C PRO A 179 -35.99 28.99 -57.56
N THR A 180 -35.60 29.64 -56.45
CA THR A 180 -36.27 29.74 -55.12
C THR A 180 -36.75 28.46 -54.41
N VAL A 181 -36.06 28.08 -53.32
CA VAL A 181 -36.54 27.14 -52.30
C VAL A 181 -37.04 27.91 -51.06
N PRO A 182 -38.23 27.64 -50.50
CA PRO A 182 -38.72 28.27 -49.26
C PRO A 182 -37.94 27.79 -48.01
N PRO A 183 -37.94 28.56 -46.90
CA PRO A 183 -37.11 28.23 -45.74
C PRO A 183 -37.50 26.90 -45.09
N ALA A 184 -36.55 25.98 -45.02
CA ALA A 184 -36.70 24.73 -44.27
C ALA A 184 -36.68 25.00 -42.76
N GLY A 185 -37.64 24.42 -42.04
CA GLY A 185 -37.64 24.41 -40.57
C GLY A 185 -36.49 23.56 -39.99
N PRO A 186 -36.20 23.69 -38.68
CA PRO A 186 -35.14 22.93 -38.04
C PRO A 186 -35.41 21.41 -38.12
N PRO A 187 -34.37 20.58 -38.29
CA PRO A 187 -34.52 19.13 -38.36
C PRO A 187 -35.05 18.57 -37.03
N VAL A 188 -35.94 17.58 -37.14
CA VAL A 188 -36.55 16.90 -35.97
C VAL A 188 -35.45 16.22 -35.16
N ALA A 189 -35.38 16.54 -33.86
CA ALA A 189 -34.44 15.90 -32.95
C ALA A 189 -34.77 14.41 -32.77
N THR A 190 -33.79 13.55 -33.04
CA THR A 190 -33.86 12.12 -32.71
C THR A 190 -34.06 11.95 -31.19
N PRO A 191 -35.01 11.14 -30.70
CA PRO A 191 -35.20 10.96 -29.26
C PRO A 191 -33.93 10.41 -28.59
N ALA A 192 -33.52 11.05 -27.48
CA ALA A 192 -32.43 10.55 -26.65
C ALA A 192 -32.78 9.15 -26.08
N PRO A 193 -31.80 8.24 -25.90
CA PRO A 193 -32.05 6.92 -25.36
C PRO A 193 -32.59 7.01 -23.93
N THR A 194 -33.82 6.54 -23.72
CA THR A 194 -34.44 6.55 -22.39
C THR A 194 -33.73 5.58 -21.46
N LEU A 195 -33.05 6.13 -20.45
CA LEU A 195 -32.54 5.38 -19.30
C LEU A 195 -33.68 4.56 -18.68
N ARG A 196 -33.65 3.23 -18.88
CA ARG A 196 -34.55 2.31 -18.19
C ARG A 196 -34.15 2.26 -16.72
N SER A 197 -35.11 2.52 -15.82
CA SER A 197 -34.89 2.47 -14.38
C SER A 197 -34.47 1.07 -13.93
N ILE A 198 -33.36 0.99 -13.20
CA ILE A 198 -32.90 -0.24 -12.54
C ILE A 198 -33.78 -0.48 -11.31
N PRO A 199 -34.49 -1.61 -11.20
CA PRO A 199 -35.30 -1.90 -10.01
C PRO A 199 -34.42 -2.09 -8.76
N GLY A 200 -34.72 -1.39 -7.67
CA GLY A 200 -34.10 -1.60 -6.35
C GLY A 200 -33.24 -0.46 -5.81
N LEU A 201 -32.89 0.54 -6.62
CA LEU A 201 -32.29 1.79 -6.13
C LEU A 201 -33.37 2.87 -5.94
N PRO A 202 -33.37 3.62 -4.82
CA PRO A 202 -34.31 4.72 -4.63
C PRO A 202 -34.00 5.84 -5.63
N THR A 203 -35.04 6.37 -6.26
CA THR A 203 -34.91 7.52 -7.17
C THR A 203 -34.43 8.76 -6.42
N LEU A 204 -33.85 9.72 -7.15
CA LEU A 204 -33.46 11.02 -6.57
C LEU A 204 -34.64 11.68 -5.84
N THR A 205 -35.85 11.53 -6.38
CA THR A 205 -37.11 11.97 -5.76
C THR A 205 -37.35 11.30 -4.40
N GLU A 206 -37.22 9.98 -4.28
CA GLU A 206 -37.43 9.25 -3.02
C GLU A 206 -36.35 9.56 -1.96
N ILE A 207 -35.12 9.84 -2.40
CA ILE A 207 -34.03 10.29 -1.51
C ILE A 207 -34.37 11.70 -0.99
N VAL A 208 -34.81 12.61 -1.86
CA VAL A 208 -35.22 13.97 -1.53
C VAL A 208 -36.48 14.00 -0.63
N ASP A 209 -37.48 13.16 -0.89
CA ASP A 209 -38.70 13.01 -0.08
C ASP A 209 -38.47 12.31 1.27
N ARG A 210 -37.31 11.65 1.45
CA ARG A 210 -36.80 11.21 2.76
C ARG A 210 -36.08 12.34 3.50
N MET A 211 -35.21 13.09 2.83
CA MET A 211 -34.47 14.21 3.44
C MET A 211 -35.42 15.34 3.90
N GLN A 212 -36.51 15.61 3.16
CA GLN A 212 -37.58 16.55 3.53
C GLN A 212 -38.22 16.33 4.91
N ARG A 213 -38.03 15.15 5.54
CA ARG A 213 -38.65 14.79 6.83
C ARG A 213 -37.73 14.97 8.03
N LEU A 214 -36.47 15.38 7.82
CA LEU A 214 -35.41 15.33 8.83
C LEU A 214 -35.05 16.68 9.46
N GLY A 215 -35.43 17.81 8.86
CA GLY A 215 -35.11 19.14 9.40
C GLY A 215 -35.86 20.28 8.72
N VAL A 216 -35.67 21.50 9.22
CA VAL A 216 -36.27 22.74 8.70
C VAL A 216 -35.19 23.58 8.01
N LEU A 217 -35.50 24.11 6.84
CA LEU A 217 -34.59 24.95 6.05
C LEU A 217 -34.84 26.45 6.29
N PRO A 218 -33.82 27.32 6.12
CA PRO A 218 -33.99 28.77 6.16
C PRO A 218 -34.98 29.29 5.11
N SER A 219 -35.67 30.39 5.42
CA SER A 219 -36.64 31.01 4.52
C SER A 219 -35.97 31.62 3.28
N GLY A 220 -36.35 31.15 2.09
CA GLY A 220 -35.83 31.61 0.80
C GLY A 220 -35.03 30.55 0.04
N VAL A 221 -34.49 29.56 0.75
CA VAL A 221 -33.76 28.42 0.15
C VAL A 221 -34.75 27.47 -0.53
N ASP A 222 -34.60 27.23 -1.84
CA ASP A 222 -35.37 26.19 -2.52
C ASP A 222 -35.02 24.82 -1.95
N ARG A 223 -36.04 24.03 -1.60
CA ARG A 223 -35.92 22.71 -0.97
C ARG A 223 -35.29 21.66 -1.90
N LYS A 224 -35.08 21.97 -3.17
CA LYS A 224 -34.37 21.14 -4.17
C LYS A 224 -33.00 21.70 -4.58
N SER A 225 -32.55 22.79 -3.97
CA SER A 225 -31.25 23.42 -4.25
C SER A 225 -30.07 22.70 -3.60
N LEU A 226 -28.86 22.95 -4.13
CA LEU A 226 -27.59 22.58 -3.50
C LEU A 226 -27.41 23.22 -2.11
N GLU A 227 -27.93 24.43 -1.91
CA GLU A 227 -27.88 25.17 -0.65
C GLU A 227 -28.68 24.46 0.46
N ALA A 228 -29.85 23.89 0.12
CA ALA A 228 -30.61 23.04 1.04
C ALA A 228 -29.84 21.76 1.42
N MET A 229 -29.15 21.14 0.45
CA MET A 229 -28.37 19.91 0.69
C MET A 229 -27.11 20.17 1.53
N ALA A 230 -26.46 21.33 1.36
CA ALA A 230 -25.36 21.76 2.23
C ALA A 230 -25.82 21.92 3.68
N ASN A 231 -26.94 22.63 3.90
CA ASN A 231 -27.51 22.85 5.22
C ASN A 231 -27.80 21.53 5.97
N PHE A 232 -28.38 20.53 5.30
CA PHE A 232 -28.62 19.21 5.91
C PHE A 232 -27.34 18.42 6.21
N ASN A 233 -26.25 18.65 5.47
CA ASN A 233 -24.96 18.01 5.75
C ASN A 233 -24.24 18.67 6.94
N GLU A 234 -24.29 20.00 7.05
CA GLU A 234 -23.76 20.76 8.20
C GLU A 234 -24.51 20.44 9.50
N GLN A 235 -25.83 20.25 9.42
CA GLN A 235 -26.65 19.75 10.53
C GLN A 235 -26.42 18.25 10.85
N GLY A 236 -25.56 17.55 10.11
CA GLY A 236 -25.23 16.14 10.33
C GLY A 236 -26.30 15.13 9.90
N LEU A 237 -27.35 15.58 9.21
CA LEU A 237 -28.55 14.80 8.85
C LEU A 237 -28.45 14.10 7.48
N ALA A 238 -27.39 14.35 6.71
CA ALA A 238 -27.17 13.71 5.41
C ALA A 238 -26.81 12.21 5.55
N PRO A 239 -27.53 11.28 4.88
CA PRO A 239 -27.22 9.85 4.96
C PRO A 239 -25.87 9.52 4.30
N ASN A 240 -25.14 8.54 4.85
CA ASN A 240 -23.79 8.20 4.37
C ASN A 240 -23.69 7.83 2.88
N SER A 241 -24.75 7.28 2.28
CA SER A 241 -24.81 7.02 0.83
C SER A 241 -24.83 8.31 -0.01
N ALA A 242 -25.43 9.39 0.50
CA ALA A 242 -25.44 10.68 -0.17
C ALA A 242 -24.12 11.44 -0.02
N ARG A 243 -23.35 11.22 1.05
CA ARG A 243 -22.07 11.92 1.28
C ARG A 243 -21.06 11.73 0.14
N LEU A 244 -20.92 10.50 -0.37
CA LEU A 244 -20.07 10.20 -1.53
C LEU A 244 -20.53 10.94 -2.78
N THR A 245 -21.84 11.09 -2.98
CA THR A 245 -22.41 11.87 -4.09
C THR A 245 -22.19 13.36 -3.89
N ILE A 246 -22.43 13.90 -2.68
CA ILE A 246 -22.30 15.32 -2.35
C ILE A 246 -20.89 15.83 -2.61
N THR A 247 -19.84 15.12 -2.18
CA THR A 247 -18.45 15.53 -2.46
C THR A 247 -18.14 15.54 -3.96
N ALA A 248 -18.75 14.66 -4.75
CA ALA A 248 -18.58 14.63 -6.21
C ALA A 248 -19.42 15.71 -6.93
N THR A 249 -20.62 16.02 -6.46
CA THR A 249 -21.52 17.01 -7.09
C THR A 249 -21.30 18.45 -6.61
N GLN A 250 -20.61 18.67 -5.50
CA GLN A 250 -20.10 19.99 -5.10
C GLN A 250 -19.02 20.53 -6.06
N ILE A 251 -18.43 19.67 -6.91
CA ILE A 251 -17.34 20.04 -7.82
C ILE A 251 -17.79 20.08 -9.30
N LEU A 252 -18.81 19.30 -9.70
CA LEU A 252 -19.09 19.05 -11.12
C LEU A 252 -20.41 19.69 -11.60
N ASN A 253 -20.41 20.78 -12.38
CA ASN A 253 -20.03 20.83 -13.81
C ASN A 253 -18.93 19.82 -14.23
N PRO A 254 -19.21 18.82 -15.10
CA PRO A 254 -18.28 17.73 -15.43
C PRO A 254 -16.90 18.17 -16.00
N LEU A 255 -16.71 19.45 -16.30
CA LEU A 255 -15.46 20.06 -16.76
C LEU A 255 -14.93 21.16 -15.82
N PHE A 256 -15.12 21.06 -14.49
CA PHE A 256 -14.58 22.06 -13.55
C PHE A 256 -13.04 22.05 -13.49
N VAL A 257 -12.44 22.84 -14.38
CA VAL A 257 -11.01 23.11 -14.44
C VAL A 257 -10.66 24.28 -13.51
N ALA A 258 -11.33 25.41 -13.65
CA ALA A 258 -11.18 26.59 -12.80
C ALA A 258 -12.46 27.45 -12.86
N THR A 259 -12.61 28.43 -11.97
CA THR A 259 -13.63 29.48 -12.14
C THR A 259 -13.14 30.55 -13.11
N TYR A 260 -14.07 31.35 -13.63
CA TYR A 260 -13.74 32.70 -14.11
C TYR A 260 -13.23 33.58 -12.96
N PRO A 261 -12.53 34.69 -13.25
CA PRO A 261 -12.04 35.61 -12.22
C PRO A 261 -13.19 36.30 -11.47
N LYS A 262 -13.13 36.27 -10.13
CA LYS A 262 -14.11 36.86 -9.21
C LYS A 262 -13.47 37.97 -8.37
N ARG A 263 -14.28 38.79 -7.68
CA ARG A 263 -13.76 39.63 -6.59
C ARG A 263 -13.37 38.77 -5.39
N ILE A 264 -12.29 39.15 -4.70
CA ILE A 264 -11.88 38.55 -3.42
C ILE A 264 -13.01 38.74 -2.40
N GLN A 265 -13.66 39.91 -2.38
CA GLN A 265 -14.79 40.17 -1.49
C GLN A 265 -15.93 39.17 -1.67
N SER A 266 -16.21 38.71 -2.90
CA SER A 266 -17.30 37.76 -3.19
C SER A 266 -17.03 36.34 -2.68
N ASN A 267 -15.76 35.96 -2.49
CA ASN A 267 -15.40 34.64 -1.95
C ASN A 267 -15.19 34.66 -0.42
N PHE A 268 -14.86 35.83 0.15
CA PHE A 268 -14.57 35.99 1.57
C PHE A 268 -15.63 36.84 2.33
N GLU A 269 -16.80 37.08 1.75
CA GLU A 269 -17.77 38.07 2.26
C GLU A 269 -18.15 37.87 3.74
N ILE A 270 -18.48 36.64 4.14
CA ILE A 270 -18.83 36.30 5.52
C ILE A 270 -17.65 36.62 6.46
N MET A 271 -16.45 36.17 6.10
CA MET A 271 -15.25 36.38 6.92
C MET A 271 -14.86 37.86 7.01
N ILE A 272 -15.04 38.65 5.95
CA ILE A 272 -14.85 40.11 5.97
C ILE A 272 -15.83 40.76 6.96
N ARG A 273 -17.12 40.40 6.90
CA ARG A 273 -18.15 40.90 7.83
C ARG A 273 -17.84 40.50 9.28
N ASP A 274 -17.37 39.29 9.52
CA ASP A 274 -17.04 38.79 10.86
C ASP A 274 -15.80 39.47 11.44
N LEU A 275 -14.76 39.67 10.64
CA LEU A 275 -13.59 40.45 11.03
C LEU A 275 -13.97 41.90 11.35
N GLU A 276 -14.81 42.54 10.52
CA GLU A 276 -15.32 43.89 10.79
C GLU A 276 -16.20 43.94 12.06
N ASN A 277 -16.98 42.89 12.34
CA ASN A 277 -17.72 42.76 13.59
C ASN A 277 -16.77 42.65 14.81
N ILE A 278 -15.75 41.78 14.76
CA ILE A 278 -14.74 41.59 15.83
C ILE A 278 -13.96 42.87 16.10
N ILE A 279 -13.63 43.64 15.06
CA ILE A 279 -12.93 44.93 15.20
C ILE A 279 -13.85 46.00 15.79
N ARG A 280 -15.16 45.98 15.46
CA ARG A 280 -16.15 46.93 15.97
C ARG A 280 -16.56 46.68 17.43
N THR A 281 -16.57 45.42 17.89
CA THR A 281 -17.04 45.05 19.23
C THR A 281 -15.94 44.71 20.24
N GLY A 282 -14.75 44.33 19.78
CA GLY A 282 -13.62 44.00 20.64
C GLY A 282 -12.80 45.22 21.10
N SER A 283 -11.97 45.04 22.12
CA SER A 283 -11.06 46.09 22.59
C SER A 283 -9.87 46.24 21.63
N PRO A 284 -9.48 47.47 21.23
CA PRO A 284 -8.28 47.71 20.42
C PRO A 284 -6.96 47.20 21.02
N GLN A 285 -6.93 46.95 22.34
CA GLN A 285 -5.78 46.35 23.03
C GLN A 285 -5.86 44.82 23.13
N SER A 286 -6.98 44.20 22.72
CA SER A 286 -7.11 42.74 22.71
C SER A 286 -6.42 42.13 21.50
N GLU A 287 -5.71 41.03 21.70
CA GLU A 287 -4.94 40.38 20.65
C GLU A 287 -5.84 39.92 19.49
N ASN A 288 -7.04 39.41 19.78
CA ASN A 288 -8.03 39.01 18.77
C ASN A 288 -8.43 40.18 17.85
N THR A 289 -8.73 41.37 18.39
CA THR A 289 -9.02 42.55 17.57
C THR A 289 -7.82 43.00 16.74
N GLN A 290 -6.59 42.87 17.27
CA GLN A 290 -5.38 43.23 16.53
C GLN A 290 -5.08 42.24 15.40
N VAL A 291 -5.21 40.93 15.65
CA VAL A 291 -5.16 39.88 14.61
C VAL A 291 -6.22 40.15 13.55
N ALA A 292 -7.48 40.37 13.95
CA ALA A 292 -8.57 40.62 13.00
C ALA A 292 -8.29 41.83 12.08
N ASN A 293 -7.66 42.89 12.59
CA ASN A 293 -7.20 44.02 11.76
C ASN A 293 -6.15 43.59 10.72
N LEU A 294 -5.16 42.77 11.08
CA LEU A 294 -4.15 42.26 10.14
C LEU A 294 -4.81 41.42 9.03
N LEU A 295 -5.72 40.53 9.40
CA LEU A 295 -6.46 39.66 8.47
C LEU A 295 -7.33 40.50 7.49
N LEU A 296 -8.07 41.47 8.02
CA LEU A 296 -8.93 42.33 7.23
C LEU A 296 -8.13 43.26 6.29
N ASN A 297 -6.97 43.75 6.73
CA ASN A 297 -6.09 44.56 5.90
C ASN A 297 -5.53 43.78 4.70
N GLN A 298 -5.15 42.50 4.89
CA GLN A 298 -4.82 41.63 3.75
C GLN A 298 -6.02 41.48 2.80
N LEU A 299 -7.20 41.12 3.29
CA LEU A 299 -8.37 40.91 2.43
C LEU A 299 -8.77 42.16 1.65
N LYS A 300 -8.64 43.35 2.26
CA LYS A 300 -8.88 44.64 1.60
C LYS A 300 -7.81 44.99 0.57
N HIS A 301 -6.53 44.71 0.83
CA HIS A 301 -5.46 44.85 -0.17
C HIS A 301 -5.66 43.91 -1.36
N LEU A 302 -6.02 42.65 -1.10
CA LEU A 302 -6.28 41.66 -2.14
C LEU A 302 -7.53 42.04 -2.98
N ASP A 303 -8.65 42.49 -2.39
CA ASP A 303 -9.78 42.95 -3.22
C ASP A 303 -9.57 44.32 -3.89
N ALA A 304 -8.67 45.17 -3.39
CA ALA A 304 -8.27 46.35 -4.15
C ALA A 304 -7.53 45.95 -5.44
N ASN A 305 -6.53 45.07 -5.33
CA ASN A 305 -5.52 44.86 -6.38
C ASN A 305 -5.70 43.60 -7.24
N TYR A 306 -6.44 42.57 -6.79
CA TYR A 306 -6.52 41.27 -7.47
C TYR A 306 -7.95 40.72 -7.60
N TYR A 307 -8.21 40.00 -8.70
CA TYR A 307 -9.30 39.04 -8.81
C TYR A 307 -8.82 37.65 -8.35
N LEU A 308 -9.72 36.85 -7.78
CA LEU A 308 -9.48 35.47 -7.41
C LEU A 308 -9.96 34.51 -8.51
N VAL A 309 -9.19 33.47 -8.76
CA VAL A 309 -9.59 32.31 -9.57
C VAL A 309 -9.47 31.06 -8.70
N ASP A 310 -10.62 30.42 -8.46
CA ASP A 310 -10.69 29.17 -7.71
C ASP A 310 -10.37 27.98 -8.62
N VAL A 311 -9.66 26.98 -8.10
CA VAL A 311 -9.32 25.72 -8.80
C VAL A 311 -9.72 24.51 -7.94
N PRO A 312 -9.91 23.31 -8.51
CA PRO A 312 -10.26 22.14 -7.70
C PRO A 312 -9.11 21.71 -6.78
N GLY A 313 -9.45 21.26 -5.58
CA GLY A 313 -8.52 20.69 -4.59
C GLY A 313 -8.02 19.28 -4.93
N ASP A 314 -7.69 19.03 -6.20
CA ASP A 314 -7.33 17.71 -6.76
C ASP A 314 -5.85 17.35 -6.60
N GLY A 315 -5.13 18.03 -5.69
CA GLY A 315 -3.67 17.96 -5.57
C GLY A 315 -2.89 18.72 -6.66
N ASN A 316 -3.52 19.10 -7.78
CA ASN A 316 -2.88 19.84 -8.88
C ASN A 316 -3.11 21.35 -8.84
N CYS A 317 -3.82 21.85 -7.80
CA CYS A 317 -4.19 23.26 -7.64
C CYS A 317 -3.03 24.24 -7.89
N PHE A 318 -1.85 24.04 -7.29
CA PHE A 318 -0.69 24.91 -7.51
C PHE A 318 -0.32 25.06 -9.00
N TYR A 319 -0.08 23.95 -9.71
CA TYR A 319 0.30 23.99 -11.13
C TYR A 319 -0.77 24.66 -11.99
N ARG A 320 -2.05 24.43 -11.65
CA ARG A 320 -3.18 25.02 -12.36
C ARG A 320 -3.28 26.52 -12.11
N SER A 321 -3.07 26.98 -10.87
CA SER A 321 -3.00 28.42 -10.55
C SER A 321 -1.82 29.10 -11.24
N PHE A 322 -0.65 28.47 -11.24
CA PHE A 322 0.54 28.98 -11.93
C PHE A 322 0.30 29.09 -13.45
N TYR A 323 -0.22 28.04 -14.09
CA TYR A 323 -0.56 28.02 -15.53
C TYR A 323 -1.48 29.19 -15.92
N ILE A 324 -2.53 29.44 -15.14
CA ILE A 324 -3.49 30.53 -15.38
C ILE A 324 -2.80 31.89 -15.23
N GLY A 325 -2.00 32.11 -14.19
CA GLY A 325 -1.26 33.36 -14.01
C GLY A 325 -0.20 33.58 -15.11
N TRP A 326 0.51 32.53 -15.51
CA TRP A 326 1.57 32.55 -16.52
C TRP A 326 1.06 32.98 -17.90
N LEU A 327 0.02 32.33 -18.45
CA LEU A 327 -0.52 32.72 -19.75
C LEU A 327 -1.22 34.08 -19.72
N CYS A 328 -1.86 34.45 -18.59
CA CYS A 328 -2.41 35.78 -18.41
C CYS A 328 -1.33 36.88 -18.36
N SER A 329 -0.15 36.63 -17.76
CA SER A 329 1.01 37.52 -17.86
C SER A 329 1.43 37.74 -19.31
N LEU A 330 1.65 36.64 -20.07
CA LEU A 330 2.09 36.71 -21.46
C LEU A 330 1.10 37.48 -22.35
N SER A 331 -0.20 37.31 -22.11
CA SER A 331 -1.25 38.09 -22.79
C SER A 331 -1.19 39.58 -22.43
N ARG A 332 -1.05 39.92 -21.14
CA ARG A 332 -0.96 41.30 -20.63
C ARG A 332 0.24 42.09 -21.13
N ARG A 333 1.36 41.42 -21.47
CA ARG A 333 2.53 42.06 -22.06
C ARG A 333 2.24 42.74 -23.41
N GLY A 334 1.10 42.48 -24.05
CA GLY A 334 0.61 43.19 -25.25
C GLY A 334 1.44 43.01 -26.53
N ASN A 335 2.52 42.22 -26.47
CA ASN A 335 3.41 41.93 -27.58
C ASN A 335 3.13 40.52 -28.11
N PRO A 336 2.67 40.34 -29.37
CA PRO A 336 2.44 39.01 -29.95
C PRO A 336 3.66 38.08 -29.93
N GLN A 337 4.88 38.61 -29.95
CA GLN A 337 6.10 37.82 -29.85
C GLN A 337 6.36 37.26 -28.43
N ALA A 338 5.68 37.74 -27.39
CA ALA A 338 5.89 37.26 -26.01
C ALA A 338 5.64 35.75 -25.89
N PHE A 339 4.60 35.24 -26.58
CA PHE A 339 4.27 33.83 -26.62
C PHE A 339 5.31 33.00 -27.40
N GLU A 340 5.76 33.43 -28.58
CA GLU A 340 6.79 32.67 -29.34
C GLU A 340 8.13 32.68 -28.60
N ASN A 341 8.53 33.81 -28.03
CA ASN A 341 9.76 33.91 -27.24
C ASN A 341 9.72 32.97 -26.02
N GLU A 342 8.57 32.85 -25.35
CA GLU A 342 8.40 31.92 -24.23
C GLU A 342 8.35 30.45 -24.71
N ALA A 343 7.69 30.17 -25.82
CA ALA A 343 7.65 28.83 -26.44
C ALA A 343 9.07 28.35 -26.82
N GLN A 344 9.92 29.23 -27.34
CA GLN A 344 11.34 28.95 -27.58
C GLN A 344 12.12 28.80 -26.27
N ARG A 345 11.87 29.66 -25.26
CA ARG A 345 12.54 29.57 -23.95
C ARG A 345 12.32 28.22 -23.29
N ILE A 346 11.09 27.71 -23.27
CA ILE A 346 10.79 26.43 -22.61
C ILE A 346 11.35 25.20 -23.35
N LEU A 347 11.53 25.29 -24.67
CA LEU A 347 12.23 24.28 -25.48
C LEU A 347 13.76 24.31 -25.26
N GLY A 348 14.30 25.47 -24.89
CA GLY A 348 15.70 25.66 -24.53
C GLY A 348 16.08 25.20 -23.11
N LEU A 349 15.10 24.84 -22.25
CA LEU A 349 15.38 24.40 -20.88
C LEU A 349 16.08 23.02 -20.84
N PRO A 350 16.99 22.77 -19.88
CA PRO A 350 17.60 21.44 -19.69
C PRO A 350 16.58 20.31 -19.50
N PHE A 351 15.40 20.63 -18.95
CA PHE A 351 14.26 19.71 -18.85
C PHE A 351 13.86 19.13 -20.21
N ALA A 352 13.75 19.94 -21.26
CA ALA A 352 13.36 19.47 -22.59
C ALA A 352 14.40 18.51 -23.19
N GLN A 353 15.67 18.66 -22.82
CA GLN A 353 16.78 17.82 -23.27
C GLN A 353 16.98 16.55 -22.43
N SER A 354 16.32 16.46 -21.25
CA SER A 354 16.55 15.38 -20.27
C SER A 354 16.01 14.00 -20.69
N SER A 355 14.98 13.95 -21.55
CA SER A 355 14.46 12.70 -22.14
C SER A 355 13.52 12.99 -23.32
N ILE A 356 13.33 12.01 -24.22
CA ILE A 356 12.37 12.09 -25.34
C ILE A 356 10.95 12.42 -24.85
N ARG A 357 10.55 11.89 -23.68
CA ARG A 357 9.24 12.19 -23.07
C ARG A 357 9.13 13.65 -22.62
N ASN A 358 10.18 14.20 -22.04
CA ASN A 358 10.19 15.59 -21.56
C ASN A 358 10.35 16.58 -22.73
N GLN A 359 11.06 16.19 -23.79
CA GLN A 359 11.08 16.89 -25.07
C GLN A 359 9.66 17.01 -25.64
N LEU A 360 8.98 15.88 -25.87
CA LEU A 360 7.62 15.85 -26.41
C LEU A 360 6.62 16.65 -25.56
N LEU A 361 6.73 16.57 -24.23
CA LEU A 361 5.89 17.34 -23.31
C LEU A 361 6.19 18.85 -23.36
N SER A 362 7.45 19.23 -23.62
CA SER A 362 7.84 20.63 -23.85
C SER A 362 7.38 21.14 -25.21
N GLU A 363 7.40 20.30 -26.26
CA GLU A 363 6.87 20.60 -27.59
C GLU A 363 5.35 20.81 -27.55
N GLN A 364 4.62 19.93 -26.84
CA GLN A 364 3.18 20.07 -26.61
C GLN A 364 2.84 21.36 -25.84
N MET A 365 3.57 21.68 -24.77
CA MET A 365 3.35 22.93 -24.04
C MET A 365 3.72 24.16 -24.88
N ALA A 366 4.80 24.11 -25.66
CA ALA A 366 5.18 25.18 -26.58
C ALA A 366 4.12 25.39 -27.68
N GLN A 367 3.45 24.34 -28.13
CA GLN A 367 2.31 24.45 -29.06
C GLN A 367 1.09 25.12 -28.40
N ILE A 368 0.81 24.85 -27.12
CA ILE A 368 -0.25 25.54 -26.36
C ILE A 368 0.10 27.02 -26.14
N ILE A 369 1.35 27.34 -25.78
CA ILE A 369 1.80 28.73 -25.66
C ILE A 369 1.68 29.47 -27.00
N ARG A 370 2.01 28.83 -28.13
CA ARG A 370 1.85 29.39 -29.48
C ARG A 370 0.38 29.63 -29.84
N SER A 371 -0.54 28.71 -29.56
CA SER A 371 -1.96 28.91 -29.91
C SER A 371 -2.60 30.08 -29.16
N CYS A 372 -2.05 30.48 -28.00
CA CYS A 372 -2.45 31.69 -27.28
C CYS A 372 -2.32 32.98 -28.13
N GLN A 373 -1.42 33.02 -29.12
CA GLN A 373 -1.29 34.16 -30.04
C GLN A 373 -2.56 34.44 -30.86
N GLY A 374 -3.43 33.44 -31.05
CA GLY A 374 -4.71 33.59 -31.75
C GLY A 374 -5.81 34.27 -30.93
N HIS A 375 -5.60 34.52 -29.64
CA HIS A 375 -6.63 35.03 -28.73
C HIS A 375 -6.32 36.48 -28.31
N PRO A 376 -7.06 37.48 -28.84
CA PRO A 376 -6.70 38.90 -28.72
C PRO A 376 -7.05 39.53 -27.36
N ASN A 377 -7.68 38.79 -26.45
CA ASN A 377 -8.02 39.26 -25.10
C ASN A 377 -8.04 38.10 -24.09
N ILE A 378 -7.97 38.44 -22.80
CA ILE A 378 -7.89 37.47 -21.70
C ILE A 378 -9.12 36.56 -21.65
N LYS A 379 -10.32 37.03 -22.02
CA LYS A 379 -11.53 36.19 -22.02
C LYS A 379 -11.46 35.08 -23.07
N ASP A 380 -11.07 35.40 -24.30
CA ASP A 380 -10.97 34.37 -25.34
C ASP A 380 -9.85 33.37 -25.05
N LEU A 381 -8.76 33.81 -24.43
CA LEU A 381 -7.73 32.93 -23.86
C LEU A 381 -8.30 32.02 -22.75
N TYR A 382 -9.19 32.57 -21.91
CA TYR A 382 -9.84 31.82 -20.84
C TYR A 382 -10.72 30.69 -21.37
N ASP A 383 -11.65 31.04 -22.27
CA ASP A 383 -12.67 30.14 -22.82
C ASP A 383 -12.04 28.99 -23.64
N HIS A 384 -11.00 29.27 -24.43
CA HIS A 384 -10.44 28.31 -25.39
C HIS A 384 -9.17 27.56 -24.90
N ILE A 385 -8.39 28.17 -24.00
CA ILE A 385 -7.10 27.61 -23.54
C ILE A 385 -7.10 27.25 -22.04
N LEU A 386 -7.50 28.18 -21.17
CA LEU A 386 -7.35 27.99 -19.71
C LEU A 386 -8.45 27.11 -19.07
N LEU A 387 -9.66 27.13 -19.62
CA LEU A 387 -10.75 26.22 -19.24
C LEU A 387 -10.77 24.93 -20.08
N SER A 388 -9.85 24.78 -21.03
CA SER A 388 -9.81 23.60 -21.91
C SER A 388 -9.47 22.33 -21.12
N PRO A 389 -10.32 21.29 -21.17
CA PRO A 389 -10.03 19.98 -20.58
C PRO A 389 -8.98 19.20 -21.38
N ILE A 390 -8.55 19.71 -22.55
CA ILE A 390 -7.49 19.11 -23.38
C ILE A 390 -6.13 19.77 -23.07
N HIS A 391 -6.07 21.10 -23.02
CA HIS A 391 -4.82 21.84 -22.81
C HIS A 391 -4.36 21.81 -21.35
N THR A 392 -5.30 21.91 -20.39
CA THR A 392 -4.93 22.03 -18.97
C THR A 392 -4.24 20.79 -18.38
N PRO A 393 -4.65 19.53 -18.71
CA PRO A 393 -3.90 18.35 -18.28
C PRO A 393 -2.46 18.29 -18.85
N VAL A 394 -2.25 18.78 -20.07
CA VAL A 394 -0.91 18.87 -20.68
C VAL A 394 -0.06 19.89 -19.93
N ALA A 395 -0.61 21.08 -19.64
CA ALA A 395 0.09 22.13 -18.90
C ALA A 395 0.42 21.71 -17.45
N ILE A 396 -0.52 21.06 -16.75
CA ILE A 396 -0.28 20.50 -15.40
C ILE A 396 0.80 19.41 -15.46
N SER A 397 0.74 18.53 -16.46
CA SER A 397 1.77 17.50 -16.67
C SER A 397 3.14 18.14 -16.92
N TYR A 398 3.24 19.13 -17.81
CA TYR A 398 4.47 19.86 -18.09
C TYR A 398 5.04 20.50 -16.82
N LEU A 399 4.25 21.32 -16.11
CA LEU A 399 4.68 21.99 -14.90
C LEU A 399 5.06 20.99 -13.79
N LYS A 400 4.30 19.91 -13.58
CA LYS A 400 4.66 18.91 -12.57
C LYS A 400 5.97 18.19 -12.91
N ASN A 401 6.21 17.79 -14.17
CA ASN A 401 7.46 17.13 -14.55
C ASN A 401 8.66 18.10 -14.53
N LEU A 402 8.47 19.37 -14.89
CA LEU A 402 9.49 20.42 -14.77
C LEU A 402 9.85 20.69 -13.30
N ALA A 403 8.84 20.83 -12.42
CA ALA A 403 9.03 21.02 -10.99
C ALA A 403 9.87 19.90 -10.39
N LEU A 404 9.51 18.65 -10.69
CA LEU A 404 10.21 17.46 -10.22
C LEU A 404 11.67 17.41 -10.73
N PHE A 405 11.90 17.68 -12.02
CA PHE A 405 13.25 17.73 -12.59
C PHE A 405 14.13 18.80 -11.94
N THR A 406 13.62 20.02 -11.75
CA THR A 406 14.39 21.11 -11.13
C THR A 406 14.58 20.89 -9.63
N MET A 407 13.61 20.31 -8.93
CA MET A 407 13.76 19.86 -7.53
C MET A 407 14.84 18.77 -7.41
N ASP A 408 14.84 17.78 -8.30
CA ASP A 408 15.79 16.67 -8.32
C ASP A 408 17.25 17.15 -8.49
N GLU A 409 17.50 18.04 -9.47
CA GLU A 409 18.81 18.67 -9.66
C GLU A 409 19.22 19.56 -8.48
N ASN A 410 18.28 20.33 -7.91
CA ASN A 410 18.51 21.14 -6.71
C ASN A 410 18.85 20.29 -5.47
N ARG A 411 18.18 19.14 -5.28
CA ARG A 411 18.47 18.20 -4.19
C ARG A 411 19.88 17.61 -4.32
N ILE A 412 20.26 17.14 -5.51
CA ILE A 412 21.59 16.57 -5.77
C ILE A 412 22.71 17.61 -5.52
N THR A 413 22.52 18.85 -5.97
CA THR A 413 23.52 19.92 -5.85
C THR A 413 23.62 20.51 -4.45
N SER A 414 22.49 20.72 -3.75
CA SER A 414 22.47 21.36 -2.42
C SER A 414 22.80 20.42 -1.26
N MET A 415 22.42 19.13 -1.36
CA MET A 415 22.61 18.17 -0.26
C MET A 415 24.00 17.52 -0.21
N GLY A 416 24.89 17.83 -1.17
CA GLY A 416 26.29 17.40 -1.14
C GLY A 416 26.54 15.92 -1.42
N GLY A 417 25.55 15.17 -1.91
CA GLY A 417 25.75 13.78 -2.34
C GLY A 417 24.46 12.94 -2.43
N ALA A 418 24.50 11.90 -3.26
CA ALA A 418 23.37 11.00 -3.50
C ALA A 418 22.83 10.33 -2.22
N GLU A 419 23.70 9.98 -1.28
CA GLU A 419 23.31 9.31 -0.03
C GLU A 419 22.52 10.22 0.92
N ASN A 420 22.75 11.55 0.88
CA ASN A 420 21.93 12.49 1.66
C ASN A 420 20.53 12.66 1.05
N VAL A 421 20.43 12.64 -0.30
CA VAL A 421 19.14 12.63 -1.01
C VAL A 421 18.40 11.30 -0.78
N ARG A 422 19.12 10.17 -0.78
CA ARG A 422 18.58 8.85 -0.41
C ARG A 422 18.01 8.85 1.01
N ALA A 423 18.78 9.33 1.98
CA ALA A 423 18.36 9.39 3.38
C ALA A 423 17.11 10.27 3.58
N LEU A 424 17.02 11.41 2.89
CA LEU A 424 15.83 12.26 2.89
C LEU A 424 14.61 11.52 2.33
N ILE A 425 14.73 10.96 1.12
CA ILE A 425 13.61 10.28 0.44
C ILE A 425 13.13 9.07 1.24
N LEU A 426 14.04 8.20 1.70
CA LEU A 426 13.66 7.06 2.52
C LEU A 426 13.10 7.48 3.88
N GLY A 427 13.61 8.56 4.47
CA GLY A 427 13.01 9.19 5.66
C GLY A 427 11.55 9.58 5.41
N GLN A 428 11.29 10.39 4.38
CA GLN A 428 9.93 10.80 4.00
C GLN A 428 9.01 9.60 3.71
N MET A 429 9.50 8.57 3.01
CA MET A 429 8.73 7.36 2.69
C MET A 429 8.43 6.49 3.93
N VAL A 430 9.40 6.29 4.83
CA VAL A 430 9.19 5.57 6.10
C VAL A 430 8.27 6.36 7.04
N GLU A 431 8.30 7.68 6.96
CA GLU A 431 7.37 8.54 7.70
C GLU A 431 5.95 8.55 7.12
N ALA A 432 5.77 8.32 5.82
CA ALA A 432 4.46 8.23 5.15
C ALA A 432 4.22 6.83 4.54
N PRO A 433 3.73 5.85 5.34
CA PRO A 433 3.47 4.48 4.86
C PRO A 433 2.53 4.39 3.65
N GLU A 434 1.66 5.37 3.44
CA GLU A 434 0.83 5.52 2.25
C GLU A 434 1.70 5.60 0.99
N MET A 435 2.81 6.35 1.03
CA MET A 435 3.77 6.48 -0.08
C MET A 435 4.56 5.19 -0.30
N LEU A 436 4.92 4.45 0.76
CA LEU A 436 5.51 3.11 0.63
C LEU A 436 4.51 2.12 -0.01
N ALA A 437 3.24 2.15 0.43
CA ALA A 437 2.21 1.25 -0.08
C ALA A 437 1.91 1.52 -1.56
N ASP A 438 1.76 2.79 -1.95
CA ASP A 438 1.58 3.15 -3.36
C ASP A 438 2.87 2.96 -4.18
N SER A 439 4.07 3.01 -3.59
CA SER A 439 5.33 2.66 -4.29
C SER A 439 5.41 1.17 -4.61
N LEU A 440 5.11 0.31 -3.63
CA LEU A 440 5.04 -1.14 -3.83
C LEU A 440 3.96 -1.48 -4.87
N ARG A 441 2.79 -0.84 -4.77
CA ARG A 441 1.71 -0.94 -5.75
C ARG A 441 2.09 -0.40 -7.14
N LYS A 442 2.99 0.58 -7.21
CA LYS A 442 3.50 1.13 -8.47
C LYS A 442 4.43 0.16 -9.16
N ILE A 443 5.38 -0.44 -8.42
CA ILE A 443 6.25 -1.49 -8.92
C ILE A 443 5.41 -2.69 -9.40
N ILE A 444 4.41 -3.11 -8.63
CA ILE A 444 3.41 -4.11 -9.03
C ILE A 444 2.69 -3.74 -10.36
N GLN A 445 2.41 -2.46 -10.60
CA GLN A 445 1.76 -1.99 -11.82
C GLN A 445 2.70 -2.00 -13.05
N THR A 446 3.93 -1.50 -12.91
CA THR A 446 4.82 -1.19 -14.04
C THR A 446 5.97 -2.18 -14.24
N GLU A 447 6.38 -2.89 -13.20
CA GLU A 447 7.51 -3.81 -13.18
C GLU A 447 7.12 -5.14 -12.48
N PRO A 448 6.15 -5.91 -13.01
CA PRO A 448 5.71 -7.15 -12.37
C PRO A 448 6.82 -8.22 -12.24
N SER A 449 7.88 -8.13 -13.05
CA SER A 449 9.09 -8.96 -12.95
C SER A 449 10.23 -8.32 -12.14
N SER A 450 10.01 -7.21 -11.42
CA SER A 450 11.08 -6.48 -10.72
C SER A 450 11.82 -7.37 -9.72
N PRO A 451 13.17 -7.26 -9.58
CA PRO A 451 13.93 -7.97 -8.56
C PRO A 451 13.34 -7.80 -7.16
N ILE A 452 12.84 -6.59 -6.84
CA ILE A 452 12.20 -6.22 -5.57
C ILE A 452 11.00 -7.13 -5.25
N LEU A 453 10.11 -7.35 -6.21
CA LEU A 453 8.95 -8.22 -6.02
C LEU A 453 9.38 -9.67 -5.85
N ASN A 454 10.43 -10.11 -6.56
CA ASN A 454 11.00 -11.45 -6.40
C ASN A 454 11.70 -11.62 -5.04
N HIS A 455 12.39 -10.60 -4.52
CA HIS A 455 13.02 -10.61 -3.20
C HIS A 455 11.98 -10.74 -2.08
N ILE A 456 10.86 -10.01 -2.15
CA ILE A 456 9.77 -10.11 -1.16
C ILE A 456 8.95 -11.40 -1.33
N PHE A 457 8.82 -11.91 -2.56
CA PHE A 457 8.09 -13.16 -2.85
C PHE A 457 8.87 -14.42 -2.41
N ARG A 458 10.20 -14.42 -2.56
CA ARG A 458 11.07 -15.56 -2.19
C ARG A 458 11.69 -15.43 -0.80
N GLY A 459 11.80 -14.21 -0.26
CA GLY A 459 12.57 -13.90 0.94
C GLY A 459 14.05 -14.30 0.84
N ASN A 460 14.60 -14.33 -0.37
CA ASN A 460 15.94 -14.84 -0.67
C ASN A 460 17.05 -13.81 -0.54
N MET A 461 16.75 -12.56 -0.16
CA MET A 461 17.73 -11.55 0.22
C MET A 461 17.66 -11.34 1.73
N LEU A 462 18.80 -11.17 2.40
CA LEU A 462 18.88 -10.88 3.83
C LEU A 462 19.11 -9.36 4.01
N PRO A 463 18.08 -8.54 4.24
CA PRO A 463 18.24 -7.09 4.40
C PRO A 463 18.87 -6.72 5.76
N ILE A 464 18.97 -7.69 6.68
CA ILE A 464 19.55 -7.53 8.01
C ILE A 464 21.08 -7.50 7.92
N THR A 465 21.62 -6.29 7.90
CA THR A 465 23.01 -5.97 8.19
C THR A 465 23.20 -5.69 9.69
N GLY A 466 24.40 -5.93 10.21
CA GLY A 466 24.73 -5.78 11.64
C GLY A 466 24.68 -7.09 12.42
N ALA A 467 25.76 -7.40 13.16
CA ALA A 467 25.93 -8.65 13.89
C ALA A 467 24.82 -8.88 14.94
N ALA A 468 24.43 -7.85 15.70
CA ALA A 468 23.36 -7.95 16.72
C ALA A 468 22.04 -8.48 16.16
N LYS A 469 21.63 -8.04 14.96
CA LYS A 469 20.37 -8.45 14.33
C LYS A 469 20.45 -9.81 13.65
N GLN A 470 21.64 -10.21 13.20
CA GLN A 470 21.91 -11.58 12.75
C GLN A 470 21.92 -12.57 13.92
N VAL A 471 22.35 -12.16 15.13
CA VAL A 471 22.16 -12.92 16.37
C VAL A 471 20.68 -13.07 16.70
N GLU A 472 19.90 -11.98 16.68
CA GLU A 472 18.44 -12.07 16.93
C GLU A 472 17.77 -13.09 15.99
N LEU A 473 18.07 -13.07 14.69
CA LEU A 473 17.51 -14.03 13.74
C LEU A 473 18.00 -15.47 13.99
N THR A 474 19.25 -15.66 14.39
CA THR A 474 19.80 -16.99 14.72
C THR A 474 19.15 -17.58 15.98
N LEU A 475 18.94 -16.76 17.01
CA LEU A 475 18.29 -17.18 18.26
C LEU A 475 16.78 -17.41 18.06
N GLU A 476 16.11 -16.60 17.24
CA GLU A 476 14.70 -16.80 16.86
C GLU A 476 14.45 -18.17 16.20
N PHE A 477 15.41 -18.66 15.41
CA PHE A 477 15.34 -19.92 14.67
C PHE A 477 16.13 -21.06 15.32
N LEU A 478 16.67 -20.86 16.54
CA LEU A 478 17.59 -21.81 17.19
C LEU A 478 17.04 -23.23 17.27
N SER A 479 15.74 -23.40 17.59
CA SER A 479 15.10 -24.71 17.67
C SER A 479 14.92 -25.44 16.33
N GLN A 480 15.14 -24.76 15.19
CA GLN A 480 15.27 -25.37 13.86
C GLN A 480 16.73 -25.59 13.44
N LEU A 481 17.65 -24.75 13.94
CA LEU A 481 19.07 -24.80 13.59
C LEU A 481 19.81 -25.89 14.36
N LEU A 482 19.33 -26.26 15.56
CA LEU A 482 19.77 -27.44 16.29
C LEU A 482 19.26 -28.73 15.61
N LEU A 483 20.17 -29.68 15.42
CA LEU A 483 19.86 -31.04 14.94
C LEU A 483 20.27 -32.05 16.00
N ASN A 484 19.53 -33.14 16.17
CA ASN A 484 19.98 -34.27 17.00
C ASN A 484 20.88 -35.22 16.18
N ASP A 485 21.56 -36.15 16.85
CA ASP A 485 22.54 -37.02 16.18
C ASP A 485 21.90 -38.08 15.26
N GLN A 486 20.62 -38.40 15.42
CA GLN A 486 19.84 -39.22 14.47
C GLN A 486 19.45 -38.42 13.23
N ASP A 487 19.06 -37.14 13.37
CA ASP A 487 18.76 -36.25 12.23
C ASP A 487 20.00 -36.15 11.32
N ILE A 488 21.17 -35.99 11.92
CA ILE A 488 22.46 -35.92 11.22
C ILE A 488 22.76 -37.23 10.48
N GLN A 489 22.50 -38.40 11.10
CA GLN A 489 22.68 -39.70 10.46
C GLN A 489 21.71 -39.95 9.29
N GLN A 490 20.55 -39.29 9.28
CA GLN A 490 19.56 -39.37 8.18
C GLN A 490 19.89 -38.47 6.99
N LEU A 491 20.82 -37.51 7.12
CA LEU A 491 21.28 -36.69 5.99
C LEU A 491 22.12 -37.52 4.99
N PRO A 492 22.13 -37.18 3.69
CA PRO A 492 23.04 -37.77 2.72
C PRO A 492 24.51 -37.65 3.15
N GLN A 493 25.34 -38.68 2.95
CA GLN A 493 26.73 -38.72 3.45
C GLN A 493 27.56 -37.46 3.15
N ALA A 494 27.39 -36.85 1.98
CA ALA A 494 28.06 -35.60 1.62
C ALA A 494 27.71 -34.40 2.53
N GLN A 495 26.49 -34.37 3.07
CA GLN A 495 25.98 -33.31 3.95
C GLN A 495 26.20 -33.60 5.44
N GLN A 496 26.44 -34.86 5.83
CA GLN A 496 26.65 -35.25 7.24
C GLN A 496 27.84 -34.49 7.88
N GLN A 497 28.98 -34.43 7.18
CA GLN A 497 30.16 -33.71 7.70
C GLN A 497 29.95 -32.20 7.80
N GLU A 498 29.20 -31.61 6.86
CA GLU A 498 28.84 -30.19 6.90
C GLU A 498 27.92 -29.89 8.08
N ALA A 499 26.89 -30.72 8.29
CA ALA A 499 25.99 -30.61 9.44
C ALA A 499 26.75 -30.69 10.77
N VAL A 500 27.64 -31.69 10.96
CA VAL A 500 28.45 -31.81 12.19
C VAL A 500 29.31 -30.55 12.42
N ARG A 501 29.97 -30.02 11.38
CA ARG A 501 30.78 -28.80 11.48
C ARG A 501 29.93 -27.56 11.81
N PHE A 502 28.75 -27.45 11.22
CA PHE A 502 27.82 -26.36 11.52
C PHE A 502 27.28 -26.44 12.96
N GLN A 503 26.94 -27.63 13.47
CA GLN A 503 26.51 -27.81 14.85
C GLN A 503 27.60 -27.44 15.86
N ALA A 504 28.87 -27.83 15.61
CA ALA A 504 30.00 -27.39 16.43
C ALA A 504 30.16 -25.86 16.43
N SER A 505 29.97 -25.22 15.27
CA SER A 505 29.99 -23.76 15.12
C SER A 505 28.83 -23.08 15.87
N LEU A 506 27.63 -23.67 15.84
CA LEU A 506 26.46 -23.18 16.56
C LEU A 506 26.67 -23.22 18.09
N ASN A 507 27.37 -24.24 18.61
CA ASN A 507 27.74 -24.31 20.03
C ASN A 507 28.72 -23.19 20.44
N GLU A 508 29.69 -22.89 19.59
CA GLU A 508 30.63 -21.78 19.78
C GLU A 508 29.90 -20.43 19.84
N LEU A 509 28.94 -20.19 18.93
CA LEU A 509 28.05 -19.02 18.98
C LEU A 509 27.24 -18.96 20.29
N MET A 510 26.60 -20.05 20.70
CA MET A 510 25.76 -20.08 21.91
C MET A 510 26.56 -19.80 23.19
N ASN A 511 27.82 -20.26 23.26
CA ASN A 511 28.73 -19.95 24.35
C ASN A 511 29.09 -18.45 24.38
N SER A 512 29.43 -17.87 23.22
CA SER A 512 29.72 -16.44 23.10
C SER A 512 28.51 -15.56 23.47
N MET A 513 27.31 -15.91 22.99
CA MET A 513 26.09 -15.17 23.32
C MET A 513 25.69 -15.32 24.79
N THR A 514 25.96 -16.46 25.41
CA THR A 514 25.83 -16.64 26.87
C THR A 514 26.74 -15.67 27.63
N ALA A 515 28.03 -15.60 27.28
CA ALA A 515 28.99 -14.72 27.95
C ALA A 515 28.57 -13.24 27.86
N ILE A 516 28.05 -12.83 26.69
CA ILE A 516 27.50 -11.48 26.47
C ILE A 516 26.30 -11.22 27.40
N LEU A 517 25.29 -12.11 27.41
CA LEU A 517 24.12 -11.96 28.30
C LEU A 517 24.51 -11.89 29.78
N VAL A 518 25.45 -12.73 30.23
CA VAL A 518 25.95 -12.74 31.61
C VAL A 518 26.67 -11.43 31.95
N SER A 519 27.45 -10.86 31.03
CA SER A 519 28.08 -9.53 31.22
C SER A 519 27.06 -8.39 31.36
N GLY A 520 25.86 -8.56 30.80
CA GLY A 520 24.70 -7.68 30.97
C GLY A 520 23.85 -7.94 32.24
N ASN A 521 24.36 -8.70 33.21
CA ASN A 521 23.68 -9.14 34.43
C ASN A 521 22.44 -10.05 34.21
N LEU A 522 22.28 -10.65 33.02
CA LEU A 522 21.22 -11.63 32.73
C LEU A 522 21.67 -13.04 33.14
N THR A 523 21.61 -13.32 34.44
CA THR A 523 22.10 -14.56 35.06
C THR A 523 21.02 -15.63 35.19
N GLU A 524 21.45 -16.88 35.44
CA GLU A 524 20.57 -18.01 35.75
C GLU A 524 19.54 -17.70 36.87
N GLU A 525 19.95 -16.98 37.90
CA GLU A 525 19.12 -16.73 39.08
C GLU A 525 18.07 -15.64 38.82
N SER A 526 18.45 -14.52 38.21
CA SER A 526 17.51 -13.44 37.88
C SER A 526 16.48 -13.91 36.84
N VAL A 527 16.90 -14.68 35.84
CA VAL A 527 16.00 -15.22 34.81
C VAL A 527 15.06 -16.30 35.36
N ARG A 528 15.53 -17.16 36.27
CA ARG A 528 14.66 -18.17 36.90
C ARG A 528 13.56 -17.55 37.75
N SER A 529 13.87 -16.49 38.50
CA SER A 529 12.88 -15.70 39.22
C SER A 529 11.86 -15.04 38.27
N LEU A 530 12.31 -14.46 37.15
CA LEU A 530 11.42 -13.89 36.15
C LEU A 530 10.45 -14.94 35.58
N ILE A 531 10.95 -16.11 35.17
CA ILE A 531 10.12 -17.20 34.59
C ILE A 531 9.03 -17.65 35.58
N GLN A 532 9.36 -17.76 36.87
CA GLN A 532 8.39 -18.12 37.93
C GLN A 532 7.25 -17.10 38.08
N ASN A 533 7.47 -15.84 37.72
CA ASN A 533 6.48 -14.76 37.77
C ASN A 533 5.71 -14.53 36.45
N LEU A 534 5.98 -15.31 35.39
CA LEU A 534 5.23 -15.22 34.14
C LEU A 534 3.81 -15.84 34.26
N PRO A 535 2.81 -15.36 33.48
CA PRO A 535 1.50 -15.97 33.39
C PRO A 535 1.56 -17.46 32.98
N PRO A 536 0.63 -18.32 33.44
CA PRO A 536 0.67 -19.76 33.19
C PRO A 536 0.62 -20.12 31.70
N GLU A 537 -0.02 -19.30 30.86
CA GLU A 537 -0.01 -19.43 29.41
C GLU A 537 1.43 -19.35 28.87
N ILE A 538 2.14 -18.27 29.23
CA ILE A 538 3.51 -18.02 28.77
C ILE A 538 4.47 -19.05 29.36
N GLN A 539 4.31 -19.43 30.63
CA GLN A 539 5.07 -20.53 31.25
C GLN A 539 4.88 -21.85 30.49
N GLY A 540 3.64 -22.20 30.13
CA GLY A 540 3.33 -23.42 29.39
C GLY A 540 3.92 -23.44 27.97
N HIS A 541 3.98 -22.29 27.29
CA HIS A 541 4.68 -22.17 26.01
C HIS A 541 6.20 -22.23 26.17
N TYR A 542 6.75 -21.56 27.18
CA TYR A 542 8.19 -21.59 27.49
C TYR A 542 8.66 -23.00 27.84
N GLN A 543 7.95 -23.73 28.70
CA GLN A 543 8.29 -25.11 29.08
C GLN A 543 8.33 -26.05 27.87
N LYS A 544 7.37 -25.94 26.94
CA LYS A 544 7.35 -26.74 25.70
C LYS A 544 8.51 -26.39 24.77
N PHE A 545 8.90 -25.12 24.70
CA PHE A 545 10.08 -24.69 23.92
C PHE A 545 11.39 -25.18 24.55
N PHE A 546 11.57 -24.98 25.86
CA PHE A 546 12.70 -25.47 26.63
C PHE A 546 12.87 -26.99 26.50
N GLN A 547 11.79 -27.76 26.66
CA GLN A 547 11.80 -29.21 26.49
C GLN A 547 12.22 -29.62 25.08
N ALA A 548 11.66 -28.99 24.04
CA ALA A 548 12.03 -29.29 22.65
C ALA A 548 13.51 -29.03 22.36
N VAL A 549 14.06 -27.92 22.86
CA VAL A 549 15.49 -27.59 22.75
C VAL A 549 16.35 -28.63 23.48
N ALA A 550 16.00 -28.97 24.73
CA ALA A 550 16.72 -29.93 25.55
C ALA A 550 16.70 -31.35 24.96
N THR A 551 15.57 -31.80 24.37
CA THR A 551 15.48 -33.12 23.73
C THR A 551 16.31 -33.23 22.45
N THR A 552 16.52 -32.14 21.71
CA THR A 552 17.36 -32.14 20.50
C THR A 552 18.85 -32.21 20.84
N ARG A 553 19.27 -31.66 21.99
CA ARG A 553 20.66 -31.70 22.46
C ARG A 553 20.79 -32.10 23.94
N PRO A 554 20.49 -33.36 24.31
CA PRO A 554 20.54 -33.82 25.70
C PRO A 554 21.95 -33.77 26.32
N ASN A 555 23.00 -33.75 25.49
CA ASN A 555 24.40 -33.71 25.91
C ASN A 555 24.98 -32.28 25.98
N ILE A 556 24.19 -31.23 25.75
CA ILE A 556 24.65 -29.82 25.72
C ILE A 556 23.74 -28.97 26.61
N HIS A 557 24.27 -28.51 27.75
CA HIS A 557 23.52 -27.64 28.65
C HIS A 557 23.46 -26.20 28.11
N LEU A 558 22.33 -25.81 27.53
CA LEU A 558 22.07 -24.43 27.10
C LEU A 558 21.53 -23.59 28.28
N PRO A 559 22.12 -22.43 28.60
CA PRO A 559 21.69 -21.61 29.74
C PRO A 559 20.29 -21.02 29.61
N THR A 560 19.59 -20.94 30.73
CA THR A 560 18.22 -20.40 30.85
C THR A 560 18.06 -19.00 30.26
N PRO A 561 19.00 -18.03 30.45
CA PRO A 561 18.91 -16.72 29.79
C PRO A 561 18.87 -16.81 28.26
N LEU A 562 19.71 -17.65 27.65
CA LEU A 562 19.79 -17.83 26.21
C LEU A 562 18.51 -18.49 25.65
N ILE A 563 17.97 -19.49 26.37
CA ILE A 563 16.72 -20.16 25.98
C ILE A 563 15.53 -19.19 26.11
N LEU A 564 15.47 -18.35 27.15
CA LEU A 564 14.38 -17.37 27.30
C LEU A 564 14.44 -16.28 26.22
N VAL A 565 15.63 -15.78 25.88
CA VAL A 565 15.81 -14.83 24.76
C VAL A 565 15.35 -15.47 23.45
N SER A 566 15.82 -16.70 23.16
CA SER A 566 15.40 -17.44 21.96
C SER A 566 13.89 -17.64 21.91
N PHE A 567 13.28 -18.05 23.04
CA PHE A 567 11.83 -18.22 23.17
C PHE A 567 11.07 -16.92 22.85
N LEU A 568 11.46 -15.78 23.43
CA LEU A 568 10.76 -14.51 23.23
C LEU A 568 10.96 -13.93 21.82
N LEU A 569 12.09 -14.23 21.17
CA LEU A 569 12.30 -13.94 19.76
C LEU A 569 11.44 -14.83 18.84
N SER A 570 11.31 -16.13 19.13
CA SER A 570 10.41 -17.03 18.39
C SER A 570 8.91 -16.75 18.61
N HIS A 571 8.55 -16.10 19.73
CA HIS A 571 7.17 -15.82 20.15
C HIS A 571 6.99 -14.33 20.52
N PRO A 572 7.14 -13.39 19.57
CA PRO A 572 7.09 -11.95 19.85
C PRO A 572 5.73 -11.50 20.44
N SER A 573 4.66 -12.27 20.23
CA SER A 573 3.36 -12.05 20.89
C SER A 573 3.42 -12.12 22.42
N CYS A 574 4.34 -12.88 23.01
CA CYS A 574 4.57 -12.91 24.46
C CYS A 574 5.09 -11.56 24.97
N ALA A 575 6.11 -10.99 24.31
CA ALA A 575 6.66 -9.68 24.65
C ALA A 575 5.65 -8.54 24.40
N ALA A 576 4.96 -8.55 23.24
CA ALA A 576 3.96 -7.54 22.91
C ALA A 576 2.75 -7.49 23.87
N ASN A 577 2.49 -8.58 24.62
CA ASN A 577 1.37 -8.67 25.55
C ASN A 577 1.77 -8.70 27.04
N ASN A 578 3.04 -8.86 27.39
CA ASN A 578 3.50 -8.96 28.78
C ASN A 578 4.75 -8.11 29.05
N ASN A 579 4.65 -7.18 30.00
CA ASN A 579 5.73 -6.25 30.32
C ASN A 579 7.02 -6.96 30.76
N LEU A 580 6.96 -7.97 31.64
CA LEU A 580 8.16 -8.71 32.07
C LEU A 580 8.89 -9.37 30.88
N CYS A 581 8.14 -9.88 29.91
CA CYS A 581 8.70 -10.40 28.66
C CYS A 581 9.30 -9.29 27.78
N SER A 582 8.63 -8.13 27.69
CA SER A 582 9.11 -6.96 26.94
C SER A 582 10.40 -6.38 27.54
N ASP A 583 10.42 -6.17 28.85
CA ASP A 583 11.51 -5.52 29.58
C ASP A 583 12.78 -6.37 29.53
N PHE A 584 12.66 -7.69 29.76
CA PHE A 584 13.78 -8.63 29.62
C PHE A 584 14.28 -8.74 28.17
N LEU A 585 13.38 -8.82 27.18
CA LEU A 585 13.77 -8.87 25.77
C LEU A 585 14.45 -7.55 25.34
N GLY A 586 13.97 -6.42 25.84
CA GLY A 586 14.61 -5.11 25.68
C GLY A 586 16.02 -5.09 26.25
N GLN A 587 16.19 -5.47 27.51
CA GLN A 587 17.52 -5.56 28.16
C GLN A 587 18.46 -6.50 27.38
N ALA A 588 18.00 -7.68 26.97
CA ALA A 588 18.81 -8.62 26.20
C ALA A 588 19.25 -8.04 24.84
N LYS A 589 18.36 -7.33 24.13
CA LYS A 589 18.70 -6.64 22.88
C LYS A 589 19.69 -5.50 23.11
N THR A 590 19.49 -4.66 24.12
CA THR A 590 20.44 -3.59 24.47
C THR A 590 21.82 -4.14 24.83
N VAL A 591 21.90 -5.30 25.51
CA VAL A 591 23.17 -5.97 25.83
C VAL A 591 23.85 -6.52 24.57
N PHE A 592 23.09 -7.11 23.62
CA PHE A 592 23.65 -7.51 22.33
C PHE A 592 24.09 -6.30 21.49
N GLU A 593 23.28 -5.25 21.37
CA GLU A 593 23.60 -4.03 20.62
C GLU A 593 24.82 -3.30 21.21
N GLY A 594 24.96 -3.28 22.54
CA GLY A 594 26.11 -2.69 23.24
C GLY A 594 27.45 -3.41 23.01
N VAL A 595 27.44 -4.69 22.62
CA VAL A 595 28.65 -5.48 22.35
C VAL A 595 28.88 -5.71 20.84
N LEU A 596 27.80 -5.91 20.07
CA LEU A 596 27.81 -6.33 18.66
C LEU A 596 27.40 -5.21 17.69
N GLY A 597 27.06 -4.01 18.18
CA GLY A 597 26.47 -2.94 17.37
C GLY A 597 27.43 -2.25 16.40
N ASN A 598 28.74 -2.43 16.57
CA ASN A 598 29.76 -1.90 15.66
C ASN A 598 30.09 -2.86 14.50
N ASP A 599 29.71 -4.14 14.61
CA ASP A 599 30.11 -5.18 13.67
C ASP A 599 29.12 -5.34 12.52
N THR A 600 29.64 -5.29 11.30
CA THR A 600 28.95 -5.44 10.01
C THR A 600 28.20 -6.76 9.85
N THR A 601 28.83 -7.88 10.25
CA THR A 601 28.20 -9.21 10.24
C THR A 601 28.59 -10.05 11.45
N LEU A 602 27.74 -11.01 11.80
CA LEU A 602 28.01 -11.98 12.85
C LEU A 602 29.19 -12.91 12.51
N ALA A 603 29.45 -13.15 11.23
CA ALA A 603 30.62 -13.92 10.80
C ALA A 603 31.93 -13.17 11.13
N GLU A 604 31.98 -11.86 10.85
CA GLU A 604 33.14 -11.01 11.16
C GLU A 604 33.39 -10.92 12.68
N PHE A 605 32.36 -10.64 13.50
CA PHE A 605 32.47 -10.58 14.96
C PHE A 605 33.07 -11.87 15.57
N LEU A 606 32.67 -13.04 15.04
CA LEU A 606 33.16 -14.35 15.52
C LEU A 606 34.50 -14.78 14.88
N GLY A 607 35.07 -13.99 13.96
CA GLY A 607 36.24 -14.37 13.17
C GLY A 607 36.00 -15.54 12.19
N TRP A 608 34.74 -15.84 11.87
CA TRP A 608 34.36 -16.95 11.00
C TRP A 608 34.63 -16.59 9.53
N ASN A 609 35.44 -17.42 8.88
CA ASN A 609 35.88 -17.19 7.50
C ASN A 609 35.55 -18.38 6.58
N GLY A 610 35.48 -18.11 5.28
CA GLY A 610 35.24 -19.12 4.24
C GLY A 610 33.96 -19.92 4.45
N GLY A 611 34.04 -21.25 4.37
CA GLY A 611 32.88 -22.15 4.47
C GLY A 611 32.07 -22.02 5.77
N LYS A 612 32.69 -21.62 6.89
CA LYS A 612 31.99 -21.41 8.18
C LYS A 612 31.03 -20.21 8.11
N ALA A 613 31.46 -19.13 7.47
CA ALA A 613 30.63 -17.95 7.21
C ALA A 613 29.56 -18.22 6.15
N ALA A 614 29.92 -18.93 5.06
CA ALA A 614 28.96 -19.29 4.01
C ALA A 614 27.80 -20.14 4.54
N ALA A 615 28.09 -21.14 5.40
CA ALA A 615 27.07 -21.96 6.04
C ALA A 615 26.16 -21.15 6.98
N LEU A 616 26.72 -20.21 7.76
CA LEU A 616 25.92 -19.30 8.60
C LEU A 616 25.00 -18.42 7.73
N ASN A 617 25.53 -17.79 6.69
CA ASN A 617 24.77 -16.89 5.82
C ASN A 617 23.62 -17.61 5.10
N ALA A 618 23.85 -18.83 4.61
CA ALA A 618 22.79 -19.65 4.00
C ALA A 618 21.67 -20.02 5.01
N LYS A 619 22.01 -20.24 6.29
CA LYS A 619 21.02 -20.50 7.35
C LYS A 619 20.27 -19.23 7.79
N LEU A 620 20.95 -18.09 7.86
CA LEU A 620 20.32 -16.78 8.09
C LEU A 620 19.33 -16.43 6.97
N GLN A 621 19.75 -16.59 5.71
CA GLN A 621 18.92 -16.37 4.52
C GLN A 621 17.66 -17.25 4.54
N ALA A 622 17.79 -18.56 4.74
CA ALA A 622 16.63 -19.47 4.82
C ALA A 622 15.70 -19.17 6.02
N SER A 623 16.27 -18.78 7.17
CA SER A 623 15.50 -18.35 8.34
C SER A 623 14.72 -17.07 8.05
N TRP A 624 15.33 -16.10 7.35
CA TRP A 624 14.67 -14.89 6.90
C TRP A 624 13.53 -15.17 5.93
N SER A 625 13.73 -16.06 4.94
CA SER A 625 12.67 -16.46 3.99
C SER A 625 11.44 -17.01 4.72
N GLN A 626 11.65 -17.90 5.70
CA GLN A 626 10.56 -18.45 6.50
C GLN A 626 9.92 -17.42 7.44
N LYS A 627 10.71 -16.50 8.01
CA LYS A 627 10.23 -15.42 8.86
C LYS A 627 9.32 -14.45 8.08
N GLN A 628 9.75 -14.02 6.90
CA GLN A 628 8.97 -13.16 6.01
C GLN A 628 7.72 -13.88 5.46
N ALA A 629 7.81 -15.16 5.11
CA ALA A 629 6.62 -15.94 4.76
C ALA A 629 5.63 -16.07 5.94
N GLY A 630 6.13 -16.13 7.18
CA GLY A 630 5.33 -16.04 8.39
C GLY A 630 4.65 -14.68 8.57
N SER A 631 5.37 -13.58 8.36
CA SER A 631 4.83 -12.21 8.48
C SER A 631 3.69 -11.95 7.48
N LEU A 632 3.85 -12.40 6.23
CA LEU A 632 2.82 -12.32 5.20
C LEU A 632 1.53 -13.06 5.59
N ILE A 633 1.65 -14.19 6.31
CA ILE A 633 0.53 -14.96 6.85
C ILE A 633 -0.12 -14.23 8.05
N GLU A 634 0.67 -13.77 9.03
CA GLU A 634 0.15 -13.09 10.21
C GLU A 634 -0.53 -11.74 9.84
N VAL A 635 -0.01 -11.01 8.84
CA VAL A 635 -0.68 -9.83 8.25
C VAL A 635 -1.98 -10.23 7.53
N ALA A 636 -2.00 -11.31 6.74
CA ALA A 636 -3.21 -11.75 6.03
C ALA A 636 -4.33 -12.22 6.97
N LEU A 637 -4.00 -12.77 8.13
CA LEU A 637 -4.98 -13.15 9.17
C LEU A 637 -5.64 -11.92 9.83
N ALA A 638 -4.89 -10.83 9.98
CA ALA A 638 -5.34 -9.58 10.58
C ALA A 638 -6.09 -8.63 9.61
N LEU A 639 -6.36 -9.05 8.36
CA LEU A 639 -7.15 -8.26 7.41
C LEU A 639 -8.63 -8.20 7.83
N CYS A 640 -9.12 -6.99 8.15
CA CYS A 640 -10.56 -6.71 8.26
C CYS A 640 -11.29 -7.15 6.98
N ASP A 641 -12.47 -7.76 7.12
CA ASP A 641 -13.24 -8.42 6.03
C ASP A 641 -12.49 -9.52 5.25
N GLY A 642 -11.26 -9.89 5.65
CA GLY A 642 -10.49 -10.96 5.01
C GLY A 642 -11.19 -12.32 5.15
N PHE A 643 -11.76 -12.62 6.32
CA PHE A 643 -12.49 -13.88 6.53
C PHE A 643 -13.79 -13.96 5.73
N LYS A 644 -14.53 -12.85 5.65
CA LYS A 644 -15.73 -12.72 4.82
C LYS A 644 -15.43 -12.93 3.33
N SER A 645 -14.36 -12.28 2.85
CA SER A 645 -13.91 -12.33 1.46
C SER A 645 -13.19 -13.64 1.09
N SER A 646 -12.98 -14.55 2.05
CA SER A 646 -12.28 -15.82 1.83
C SER A 646 -13.00 -16.78 0.87
N GLN A 647 -14.30 -16.58 0.66
CA GLN A 647 -15.09 -17.30 -0.35
C GLN A 647 -14.85 -16.75 -1.77
N THR A 648 -14.46 -15.47 -1.89
CA THR A 648 -14.13 -14.80 -3.14
C THR A 648 -12.66 -15.01 -3.52
N ILE A 649 -11.75 -14.85 -2.57
CA ILE A 649 -10.31 -15.01 -2.74
C ILE A 649 -9.91 -16.39 -2.24
N VAL A 650 -9.97 -17.38 -3.13
CA VAL A 650 -9.76 -18.82 -2.80
C VAL A 650 -8.42 -19.06 -2.08
N GLN A 651 -7.36 -18.39 -2.50
CA GLN A 651 -6.03 -18.45 -1.87
C GLN A 651 -6.03 -17.99 -0.40
N LEU A 652 -6.87 -17.01 -0.04
CA LEU A 652 -7.01 -16.48 1.32
C LEU A 652 -7.78 -17.47 2.23
N GLY A 653 -8.90 -18.03 1.74
CA GLY A 653 -9.63 -19.08 2.47
C GLY A 653 -8.82 -20.36 2.67
N LEU A 654 -8.00 -20.72 1.68
CA LEU A 654 -7.07 -21.84 1.80
C LEU A 654 -5.91 -21.57 2.78
N THR A 655 -5.40 -20.33 2.84
CA THR A 655 -4.47 -19.90 3.88
C THR A 655 -5.08 -20.12 5.25
N TYR A 656 -6.26 -19.56 5.51
CA TYR A 656 -6.94 -19.69 6.81
C TYR A 656 -7.20 -21.15 7.18
N ARG A 657 -7.57 -22.01 6.21
CA ARG A 657 -7.74 -23.45 6.41
C ARG A 657 -6.43 -24.21 6.67
N ILE A 658 -5.32 -23.78 6.06
CA ILE A 658 -3.97 -24.31 6.39
C ILE A 658 -3.61 -23.94 7.82
N ILE A 659 -3.82 -22.69 8.23
CA ILE A 659 -3.46 -22.20 9.56
C ILE A 659 -4.33 -22.85 10.64
N ALA A 660 -5.64 -22.95 10.45
CA ALA A 660 -6.51 -23.67 11.38
C ALA A 660 -6.08 -25.16 11.55
N LYS A 661 -5.59 -25.80 10.48
CA LYS A 661 -4.99 -27.16 10.54
C LYS A 661 -3.62 -27.20 11.21
N LEU A 662 -2.81 -26.15 11.13
CA LEU A 662 -1.56 -26.06 11.90
C LEU A 662 -1.80 -25.83 13.40
N MET A 663 -2.95 -25.26 13.76
CA MET A 663 -3.37 -24.96 15.14
C MET A 663 -4.26 -26.05 15.78
N GLN A 664 -4.62 -27.11 15.05
CA GLN A 664 -5.58 -28.13 15.54
C GLN A 664 -5.04 -29.06 16.65
N SER A 665 -3.80 -28.89 17.12
CA SER A 665 -3.24 -29.70 18.21
C SER A 665 -3.65 -29.16 19.58
N THR A 666 -4.33 -29.98 20.39
CA THR A 666 -4.88 -29.63 21.70
C THR A 666 -3.85 -28.98 22.63
N LEU A 667 -4.10 -27.73 23.03
CA LEU A 667 -3.15 -26.91 23.79
C LEU A 667 -3.15 -27.26 25.28
N GLN A 668 -2.26 -28.17 25.69
CA GLN A 668 -2.06 -28.57 27.11
C GLN A 668 -1.50 -27.46 28.04
N THR A 669 -1.71 -26.17 27.75
CA THR A 669 -1.22 -25.02 28.54
C THR A 669 -2.26 -24.42 29.48
N LEU A 670 -3.55 -24.75 29.33
CA LEU A 670 -4.64 -24.28 30.21
C LEU A 670 -5.67 -25.40 30.52
N PRO A 671 -6.39 -25.33 31.65
CA PRO A 671 -7.53 -26.21 31.92
C PRO A 671 -8.75 -25.85 31.04
N GLU A 672 -9.51 -26.86 30.60
CA GLU A 672 -10.73 -26.69 29.78
C GLU A 672 -11.73 -25.70 30.41
N ALA A 673 -12.00 -25.84 31.72
CA ALA A 673 -12.94 -24.99 32.43
C ALA A 673 -12.53 -23.51 32.47
N GLN A 674 -11.22 -23.22 32.49
CA GLN A 674 -10.72 -21.85 32.46
C GLN A 674 -10.88 -21.25 31.06
N LEU A 675 -10.42 -21.96 30.02
CA LEU A 675 -10.62 -21.55 28.61
C LEU A 675 -12.10 -21.33 28.29
N ARG A 676 -12.99 -22.22 28.74
CA ARG A 676 -14.43 -22.08 28.56
C ARG A 676 -14.99 -20.81 29.22
N THR A 677 -14.58 -20.51 30.45
CA THR A 677 -14.97 -19.29 31.18
C THR A 677 -14.53 -18.01 30.45
N THR A 678 -13.33 -18.05 29.85
CA THR A 678 -12.77 -16.99 29.00
C THR A 678 -13.62 -16.79 27.74
N LEU A 679 -13.96 -17.88 27.03
CA LEU A 679 -14.79 -17.84 25.82
C LEU A 679 -16.22 -17.35 26.11
N ASP A 680 -16.89 -17.92 27.13
CA ASP A 680 -18.25 -17.54 27.54
C ASP A 680 -18.33 -16.04 27.90
N THR A 681 -17.24 -15.43 28.36
CA THR A 681 -17.18 -14.00 28.67
C THR A 681 -17.13 -13.13 27.42
N ILE A 682 -16.41 -13.54 26.37
CA ILE A 682 -16.36 -12.82 25.09
C ILE A 682 -17.67 -13.04 24.31
N LEU A 683 -18.15 -14.29 24.24
CA LEU A 683 -19.40 -14.65 23.56
C LEU A 683 -20.61 -13.91 24.13
N ARG A 684 -20.68 -13.74 25.47
CA ARG A 684 -21.73 -12.95 26.12
C ARG A 684 -21.77 -11.50 25.65
N HIS A 685 -20.63 -10.89 25.33
CA HIS A 685 -20.57 -9.53 24.80
C HIS A 685 -20.87 -9.47 23.29
N ILE A 686 -20.38 -10.45 22.51
CA ILE A 686 -20.75 -10.61 21.09
C ILE A 686 -22.29 -10.69 20.94
N ASN A 687 -22.94 -11.50 21.77
CA ASN A 687 -24.39 -11.70 21.79
C ASN A 687 -25.20 -10.46 22.26
N GLN A 688 -24.56 -9.40 22.75
CA GLN A 688 -25.21 -8.10 23.02
C GLN A 688 -25.32 -7.22 21.77
N SER A 689 -24.65 -7.58 20.67
CA SER A 689 -24.65 -6.84 19.41
C SER A 689 -25.06 -7.74 18.25
N ALA A 690 -26.20 -7.44 17.62
CA ALA A 690 -26.69 -8.19 16.47
C ALA A 690 -25.67 -8.28 15.33
N ASN A 691 -24.89 -7.21 15.10
CA ASN A 691 -23.86 -7.17 14.08
C ASN A 691 -22.69 -8.11 14.41
N LEU A 692 -22.17 -8.07 15.65
CA LEU A 692 -21.08 -8.97 16.06
C LEU A 692 -21.55 -10.43 16.10
N THR A 693 -22.79 -10.67 16.53
CA THR A 693 -23.41 -12.01 16.52
C THR A 693 -23.48 -12.57 15.10
N ALA A 694 -23.95 -11.77 14.13
CA ALA A 694 -24.01 -12.17 12.73
C ALA A 694 -22.63 -12.46 12.14
N SER A 695 -21.64 -11.58 12.36
CA SER A 695 -20.27 -11.78 11.88
C SER A 695 -19.57 -12.97 12.54
N TYR A 696 -19.80 -13.23 13.83
CA TYR A 696 -19.25 -14.41 14.51
C TYR A 696 -19.89 -15.70 13.98
N PHE A 697 -21.21 -15.69 13.74
CA PHE A 697 -21.92 -16.84 13.16
C PHE A 697 -21.46 -17.12 11.72
N GLU A 698 -21.36 -16.10 10.87
CA GLU A 698 -20.83 -16.21 9.50
C GLU A 698 -19.41 -16.78 9.48
N MET A 699 -18.54 -16.30 10.38
CA MET A 699 -17.17 -16.79 10.51
C MET A 699 -17.12 -18.24 11.01
N SER A 700 -17.77 -18.55 12.13
CA SER A 700 -17.72 -19.87 12.78
C SER A 700 -18.37 -20.99 11.96
N ALA A 701 -19.36 -20.67 11.10
CA ALA A 701 -20.00 -21.61 10.17
C ALA A 701 -19.20 -21.85 8.86
N SER A 702 -18.05 -21.20 8.68
CA SER A 702 -17.31 -21.23 7.41
C SER A 702 -16.67 -22.59 7.08
N PRO A 703 -16.63 -22.99 5.79
CA PRO A 703 -15.94 -24.21 5.33
C PRO A 703 -14.42 -24.21 5.58
N ILE A 704 -13.84 -23.10 6.05
CA ILE A 704 -12.46 -23.04 6.57
C ILE A 704 -12.27 -24.02 7.73
N PHE A 705 -13.21 -24.07 8.69
CA PHE A 705 -13.13 -24.95 9.86
C PHE A 705 -13.64 -26.37 9.59
N ALA A 706 -14.26 -26.62 8.43
CA ALA A 706 -14.80 -27.93 8.08
C ALA A 706 -13.68 -28.98 7.90
N GLY A 707 -13.78 -30.10 8.61
CA GLY A 707 -12.79 -31.19 8.56
C GLY A 707 -11.48 -30.86 9.28
N LEU A 708 -11.56 -30.11 10.38
CA LEU A 708 -10.59 -30.10 11.47
C LEU A 708 -10.91 -31.26 12.44
N GLU A 709 -9.89 -31.92 12.96
CA GLU A 709 -10.06 -33.08 13.84
C GLU A 709 -10.84 -32.71 15.13
N LEU A 710 -10.51 -31.56 15.74
CA LEU A 710 -11.16 -31.08 16.96
C LEU A 710 -12.67 -30.83 16.80
N GLU A 711 -13.11 -30.25 15.66
CA GLU A 711 -14.54 -30.02 15.37
C GLU A 711 -15.32 -31.34 15.27
N THR A 712 -14.68 -32.41 14.76
CA THR A 712 -15.27 -33.74 14.64
C THR A 712 -15.18 -34.58 15.92
N SER A 713 -14.39 -34.14 16.91
CA SER A 713 -14.20 -34.88 18.17
C SER A 713 -15.49 -34.97 18.97
N ARG A 714 -15.65 -36.07 19.72
CA ARG A 714 -16.75 -36.22 20.70
C ARG A 714 -16.39 -35.69 22.09
N ASN A 715 -15.12 -35.38 22.33
CA ASN A 715 -14.58 -34.84 23.56
C ASN A 715 -15.07 -33.39 23.79
N SER A 716 -15.39 -33.01 25.04
CA SER A 716 -15.74 -31.62 25.38
C SER A 716 -14.53 -30.70 25.33
N GLN A 717 -13.37 -31.21 25.72
CA GLN A 717 -12.10 -30.50 25.71
C GLN A 717 -11.74 -30.03 24.30
N ASP A 718 -11.71 -30.96 23.33
CA ASP A 718 -11.35 -30.65 21.94
C ASP A 718 -12.30 -29.61 21.31
N LYS A 719 -13.61 -29.70 21.59
CA LYS A 719 -14.59 -28.70 21.14
C LYS A 719 -14.34 -27.32 21.75
N THR A 720 -13.99 -27.26 23.03
CA THR A 720 -13.61 -26.00 23.71
C THR A 720 -12.34 -25.40 23.09
N TYR A 721 -11.37 -26.23 22.68
CA TYR A 721 -10.20 -25.77 21.93
C TYR A 721 -10.53 -25.32 20.50
N ALA A 722 -11.43 -26.01 19.79
CA ALA A 722 -11.86 -25.61 18.45
C ALA A 722 -12.58 -24.25 18.44
N GLU A 723 -13.45 -24.02 19.43
CA GLU A 723 -14.12 -22.72 19.63
C GLU A 723 -13.12 -21.62 20.02
N GLY A 724 -12.04 -21.96 20.73
CA GLY A 724 -10.92 -21.07 20.98
C GLY A 724 -10.13 -20.68 19.72
N ILE A 725 -9.94 -21.61 18.76
CA ILE A 725 -9.35 -21.30 17.45
C ILE A 725 -10.26 -20.33 16.68
N LYS A 726 -11.57 -20.59 16.61
CA LYS A 726 -12.55 -19.64 16.02
C LYS A 726 -12.47 -18.27 16.66
N MET A 727 -12.48 -18.19 18.00
CA MET A 727 -12.38 -16.93 18.73
C MET A 727 -11.07 -16.19 18.45
N PHE A 728 -9.94 -16.89 18.37
CA PHE A 728 -8.65 -16.30 18.01
C PHE A 728 -8.69 -15.66 16.60
N PHE A 729 -9.23 -16.37 15.59
CA PHE A 729 -9.42 -15.82 14.25
C PHE A 729 -10.34 -14.58 14.25
N PHE A 730 -11.39 -14.57 15.08
CA PHE A 730 -12.28 -13.42 15.22
C PHE A 730 -11.57 -12.20 15.85
N LEU A 731 -10.82 -12.40 16.94
CA LEU A 731 -10.13 -11.32 17.66
C LEU A 731 -9.06 -10.63 16.79
N LEU A 732 -8.45 -11.34 15.84
CA LEU A 732 -7.52 -10.75 14.87
C LEU A 732 -8.17 -9.76 13.91
N GLN A 733 -9.47 -9.92 13.59
CA GLN A 733 -10.20 -9.04 12.66
C GLN A 733 -11.13 -8.04 13.39
N TYR A 734 -11.37 -8.24 14.68
CA TYR A 734 -12.18 -7.36 15.55
C TYR A 734 -11.37 -6.86 16.77
N PRO A 735 -10.28 -6.09 16.56
CA PRO A 735 -9.37 -5.67 17.64
C PRO A 735 -10.01 -4.74 18.69
N SER A 736 -11.19 -4.17 18.43
CA SER A 736 -11.98 -3.44 19.42
C SER A 736 -12.37 -4.32 20.63
N LEU A 737 -12.48 -5.64 20.46
CA LEU A 737 -12.73 -6.60 21.55
C LEU A 737 -11.54 -6.79 22.49
N LEU A 738 -10.32 -6.46 22.05
CA LEU A 738 -9.10 -6.44 22.88
C LEU A 738 -9.03 -5.17 23.75
N GLN A 739 -9.61 -4.05 23.28
CA GLN A 739 -9.59 -2.75 23.95
C GLN A 739 -10.80 -2.53 24.89
N ASN A 740 -11.88 -3.29 24.71
CA ASN A 740 -13.11 -3.17 25.48
C ASN A 740 -12.93 -3.63 26.95
N ARG A 741 -13.39 -2.84 27.92
CA ARG A 741 -13.23 -3.11 29.37
C ARG A 741 -13.85 -4.42 29.85
N ALA A 742 -14.90 -4.92 29.20
CA ALA A 742 -15.60 -6.15 29.59
C ALA A 742 -14.96 -7.42 29.01
N THR A 743 -14.36 -7.34 27.81
CA THR A 743 -13.77 -8.51 27.13
C THR A 743 -12.25 -8.52 27.09
N GLY A 744 -11.59 -7.36 27.25
CA GLY A 744 -10.16 -7.19 26.95
C GLY A 744 -9.24 -8.16 27.67
N ASN A 745 -9.45 -8.42 28.98
CA ASN A 745 -8.66 -9.40 29.72
C ASN A 745 -8.84 -10.83 29.18
N ALA A 746 -10.08 -11.23 28.89
CA ALA A 746 -10.38 -12.55 28.34
C ALA A 746 -9.85 -12.70 26.91
N ALA A 747 -10.06 -11.69 26.06
CA ALA A 747 -9.57 -11.65 24.70
C ALA A 747 -8.03 -11.69 24.65
N LYS A 748 -7.35 -10.95 25.54
CA LYS A 748 -5.89 -10.99 25.69
C LYS A 748 -5.38 -12.36 26.15
N GLN A 749 -6.14 -13.08 26.97
CA GLN A 749 -5.81 -14.47 27.34
C GLN A 749 -5.93 -15.43 26.14
N ILE A 750 -6.95 -15.29 25.29
CA ILE A 750 -7.05 -16.04 24.02
C ILE A 750 -5.85 -15.72 23.11
N MET A 751 -5.45 -14.45 22.99
CA MET A 751 -4.26 -14.08 22.22
C MET A 751 -2.98 -14.71 22.78
N LEU A 752 -2.76 -14.65 24.10
CA LEU A 752 -1.61 -15.25 24.79
C LEU A 752 -1.58 -16.79 24.71
N LEU A 753 -2.70 -17.45 24.44
CA LEU A 753 -2.79 -18.90 24.27
C LEU A 753 -2.55 -19.34 22.81
N TYR A 754 -3.16 -18.64 21.85
CA TYR A 754 -3.18 -19.08 20.45
C TYR A 754 -2.15 -18.39 19.55
N GLN A 755 -1.75 -17.14 19.82
CA GLN A 755 -0.77 -16.42 19.01
C GLN A 755 0.65 -17.01 19.17
N PRO A 756 1.15 -17.35 20.38
CA PRO A 756 2.41 -18.07 20.52
C PRO A 756 2.36 -19.46 19.86
N HIS A 757 1.23 -20.16 19.95
CA HIS A 757 1.08 -21.46 19.30
C HIS A 757 1.22 -21.37 17.77
N LEU A 758 0.58 -20.38 17.15
CA LEU A 758 0.74 -20.07 15.74
C LEU A 758 2.19 -19.72 15.40
N GLN A 759 2.82 -18.83 16.16
CA GLN A 759 4.20 -18.38 15.93
C GLN A 759 5.21 -19.51 16.05
N GLN A 760 4.97 -20.47 16.95
CA GLN A 760 5.73 -21.72 17.03
C GLN A 760 5.47 -22.62 15.82
N ALA A 761 4.22 -22.79 15.40
CA ALA A 761 3.85 -23.66 14.27
C ALA A 761 4.43 -23.16 12.94
N LEU A 762 4.45 -21.84 12.72
CA LEU A 762 5.08 -21.20 11.56
C LEU A 762 6.62 -21.37 11.57
N ARG A 763 7.25 -21.53 12.74
CA ARG A 763 8.69 -21.71 12.96
C ARG A 763 9.11 -23.17 13.20
N LYS A 764 8.33 -24.16 12.76
CA LYS A 764 8.76 -25.58 12.73
C LYS A 764 9.34 -25.97 11.38
N SER A 765 10.44 -26.71 11.37
CA SER A 765 11.13 -27.18 10.15
C SER A 765 10.25 -28.02 9.24
N ILE A 766 9.49 -28.96 9.80
CA ILE A 766 8.49 -29.78 9.09
C ILE A 766 7.40 -28.94 8.39
N ASN A 767 7.16 -27.69 8.83
CA ASN A 767 6.20 -26.78 8.22
C ASN A 767 6.84 -25.80 7.23
N ALA A 768 8.17 -25.66 7.17
CA ALA A 768 8.85 -24.58 6.45
C ALA A 768 8.42 -24.46 4.97
N HIS A 769 8.43 -25.58 4.22
CA HIS A 769 7.94 -25.60 2.82
C HIS A 769 6.48 -25.15 2.70
N ARG A 770 5.61 -25.56 3.64
CA ARG A 770 4.19 -25.18 3.65
C ARG A 770 4.01 -23.69 3.98
N VAL A 771 4.82 -23.15 4.89
CA VAL A 771 4.83 -21.72 5.25
C VAL A 771 5.30 -20.87 4.08
N LEU A 772 6.45 -21.20 3.48
CA LEU A 772 6.98 -20.53 2.28
C LEU A 772 5.97 -20.54 1.12
N SER A 773 5.41 -21.71 0.79
CA SER A 773 4.39 -21.85 -0.25
C SER A 773 3.12 -21.04 0.05
N THR A 774 2.69 -20.96 1.32
CA THR A 774 1.49 -20.19 1.70
C THR A 774 1.76 -18.68 1.66
N GLY A 775 2.87 -18.21 2.25
CA GLY A 775 3.26 -16.80 2.26
C GLY A 775 3.47 -16.25 0.84
N GLY A 776 4.19 -16.98 -0.02
CA GLY A 776 4.36 -16.63 -1.42
C GLY A 776 3.04 -16.63 -2.19
N SER A 777 2.15 -17.61 -1.94
CA SER A 777 0.82 -17.65 -2.56
C SER A 777 -0.04 -16.44 -2.17
N ILE A 778 -0.01 -16.00 -0.90
CA ILE A 778 -0.68 -14.76 -0.44
C ILE A 778 -0.07 -13.53 -1.10
N PHE A 779 1.24 -13.34 -1.03
CA PHE A 779 1.90 -12.14 -1.53
C PHE A 779 1.68 -12.00 -3.04
N GLY A 780 1.93 -13.05 -3.81
CA GLY A 780 1.66 -13.07 -5.24
C GLY A 780 0.17 -12.91 -5.59
N THR A 781 -0.76 -13.43 -4.75
CA THR A 781 -2.20 -13.15 -4.89
C THR A 781 -2.50 -11.66 -4.74
N PHE A 782 -1.85 -10.95 -3.81
CA PHE A 782 -2.01 -9.50 -3.64
C PHE A 782 -1.10 -8.65 -4.56
N CYS A 783 -0.30 -9.27 -5.42
CA CYS A 783 0.46 -8.60 -6.48
C CYS A 783 -0.28 -8.48 -7.83
N TRP A 784 -1.54 -8.95 -7.96
CA TRP A 784 -2.29 -8.73 -9.20
C TRP A 784 -2.80 -7.27 -9.26
N PHE A 785 -2.29 -6.42 -10.16
CA PHE A 785 -2.84 -5.06 -10.32
C PHE A 785 -4.21 -5.10 -11.02
N GLY A 786 -5.29 -5.13 -10.24
CA GLY A 786 -6.66 -5.20 -10.73
C GLY A 786 -7.14 -3.91 -11.43
N PRO A 787 -8.04 -4.02 -12.42
CA PRO A 787 -8.60 -2.87 -13.12
C PRO A 787 -9.42 -1.97 -12.19
N THR A 788 -9.37 -0.66 -12.44
CA THR A 788 -10.27 0.34 -11.85
C THR A 788 -11.46 0.58 -12.77
N PHE A 789 -12.67 0.59 -12.22
CA PHE A 789 -13.91 0.74 -12.98
C PHE A 789 -14.49 2.15 -12.86
N GLY A 790 -14.99 2.69 -13.97
CA GLY A 790 -15.90 3.83 -13.97
C GLY A 790 -17.36 3.38 -13.81
N ASN A 791 -18.29 4.32 -13.94
CA ASN A 791 -19.73 4.03 -13.86
C ASN A 791 -20.24 3.20 -15.05
N ASP A 792 -19.58 3.29 -16.21
CA ASP A 792 -19.97 2.65 -17.46
C ASP A 792 -18.99 1.56 -17.92
N VAL A 793 -19.53 0.53 -18.55
CA VAL A 793 -18.75 -0.53 -19.21
C VAL A 793 -18.61 -0.21 -20.70
N ASN A 794 -17.37 -0.17 -21.18
CA ASN A 794 -17.04 0.03 -22.59
C ASN A 794 -15.90 -0.92 -23.00
N THR A 795 -15.54 -0.91 -24.28
CA THR A 795 -14.50 -1.78 -24.85
C THR A 795 -13.17 -1.69 -24.10
N GLN A 796 -12.77 -0.50 -23.63
CA GLN A 796 -11.54 -0.29 -22.86
C GLN A 796 -11.64 -0.89 -21.45
N THR A 797 -12.79 -0.78 -20.78
CA THR A 797 -13.02 -1.42 -19.47
C THR A 797 -12.86 -2.94 -19.57
N ILE A 798 -13.36 -3.54 -20.64
CA ILE A 798 -13.25 -4.98 -20.91
C ILE A 798 -11.81 -5.35 -21.32
N GLU A 799 -11.18 -4.62 -22.23
CA GLU A 799 -9.78 -4.82 -22.64
C GLU A 799 -8.83 -4.76 -21.44
N THR A 800 -9.02 -3.81 -20.52
CA THR A 800 -8.21 -3.68 -19.30
C THR A 800 -8.43 -4.87 -18.36
N THR A 801 -9.66 -5.40 -18.29
CA THR A 801 -10.00 -6.58 -17.49
C THR A 801 -9.40 -7.87 -18.08
N LEU A 802 -9.41 -8.04 -19.41
CA LEU A 802 -8.80 -9.20 -20.05
C LEU A 802 -7.27 -9.12 -20.07
N SER A 803 -6.70 -7.92 -20.22
CA SER A 803 -5.26 -7.68 -20.07
C SER A 803 -4.77 -8.01 -18.66
N PHE A 804 -5.55 -7.67 -17.63
CA PHE A 804 -5.31 -8.10 -16.24
C PHE A 804 -5.27 -9.63 -16.11
N LEU A 805 -6.28 -10.34 -16.61
CA LEU A 805 -6.32 -11.82 -16.60
C LEU A 805 -5.23 -12.46 -17.47
N ALA A 806 -4.72 -11.74 -18.48
CA ALA A 806 -3.64 -12.19 -19.35
C ALA A 806 -2.22 -11.89 -18.81
N ARG A 807 -2.06 -10.91 -17.92
CA ARG A 807 -0.82 -10.75 -17.12
C ARG A 807 -0.80 -11.73 -15.95
N ASP A 808 -1.92 -11.80 -15.23
CA ASP A 808 -2.07 -12.55 -13.97
C ASP A 808 -3.08 -13.71 -14.16
N PRO A 809 -2.76 -14.80 -14.90
CA PRO A 809 -3.73 -15.87 -15.17
C PRO A 809 -4.18 -16.61 -13.90
N THR A 810 -3.47 -16.48 -12.78
CA THR A 810 -3.90 -16.97 -11.46
C THR A 810 -5.12 -16.23 -10.91
N ALA A 811 -5.37 -14.98 -11.34
CA ALA A 811 -6.57 -14.20 -10.99
C ALA A 811 -7.87 -14.74 -11.63
N LEU A 812 -7.78 -15.71 -12.56
CA LEU A 812 -8.94 -16.47 -13.05
C LEU A 812 -9.66 -17.24 -11.93
N SER A 813 -9.05 -17.43 -10.74
CA SER A 813 -9.74 -17.97 -9.55
C SER A 813 -10.83 -17.03 -9.01
N LEU A 814 -10.69 -15.71 -9.19
CA LEU A 814 -11.74 -14.72 -8.92
C LEU A 814 -12.83 -14.77 -10.01
N CYS A 815 -12.37 -14.72 -11.27
CA CYS A 815 -13.20 -14.50 -12.44
C CYS A 815 -13.64 -15.80 -13.14
N GLN A 816 -14.01 -16.83 -12.37
CA GLN A 816 -14.22 -18.20 -12.88
C GLN A 816 -15.22 -18.28 -14.05
N THR A 817 -16.25 -17.43 -14.08
CA THR A 817 -17.25 -17.39 -15.17
C THR A 817 -16.69 -16.82 -16.48
N MET A 818 -15.61 -16.04 -16.45
CA MET A 818 -14.90 -15.56 -17.65
C MET A 818 -13.95 -16.61 -18.24
N ARG A 819 -13.55 -17.65 -17.48
CA ARG A 819 -12.40 -18.50 -17.83
C ARG A 819 -12.50 -19.14 -19.21
N ASN A 820 -13.67 -19.65 -19.60
CA ASN A 820 -13.84 -20.37 -20.85
C ASN A 820 -13.78 -19.41 -22.05
N ASP A 821 -14.50 -18.28 -21.99
CA ASP A 821 -14.45 -17.22 -22.99
C ASP A 821 -13.03 -16.61 -23.09
N PHE A 822 -12.31 -16.49 -21.97
CA PHE A 822 -10.92 -16.04 -21.92
C PHE A 822 -9.95 -17.05 -22.53
N PHE A 823 -10.17 -18.35 -22.34
CA PHE A 823 -9.36 -19.37 -23.02
C PHE A 823 -9.64 -19.38 -24.53
N GLN A 824 -10.89 -19.18 -24.95
CA GLN A 824 -11.27 -19.10 -26.36
C GLN A 824 -10.76 -17.84 -27.08
N ILE A 825 -10.68 -16.68 -26.41
CA ILE A 825 -10.16 -15.46 -27.05
C ILE A 825 -8.64 -15.54 -27.31
N MET A 826 -7.89 -16.15 -26.37
CA MET A 826 -6.42 -16.25 -26.39
C MET A 826 -5.87 -17.40 -27.24
N ASP A 827 -6.58 -18.53 -27.39
CA ASP A 827 -6.15 -19.65 -28.26
C ASP A 827 -5.80 -19.13 -29.67
N SER A 828 -4.55 -19.29 -30.13
CA SER A 828 -4.12 -18.87 -31.46
C SER A 828 -4.81 -19.63 -32.59
N GLY A 829 -5.17 -20.90 -32.36
CA GLY A 829 -5.46 -21.89 -33.40
C GLY A 829 -4.20 -22.50 -34.03
N ASN A 830 -2.99 -22.20 -33.54
CA ASN A 830 -1.73 -22.82 -33.98
C ASN A 830 -0.81 -23.13 -32.79
N PRO A 831 -1.18 -24.09 -31.92
CA PRO A 831 -0.39 -24.43 -30.73
C PRO A 831 1.01 -24.95 -31.06
N ALA A 832 1.25 -25.48 -32.28
CA ALA A 832 2.57 -25.93 -32.71
C ALA A 832 3.57 -24.77 -32.88
N ARG A 833 3.16 -23.68 -33.57
CA ARG A 833 3.95 -22.43 -33.67
C ARG A 833 4.26 -21.85 -32.30
N VAL A 834 3.29 -21.86 -31.40
CA VAL A 834 3.44 -21.28 -30.05
C VAL A 834 4.35 -22.14 -29.18
N SER A 835 4.24 -23.47 -29.27
CA SER A 835 5.11 -24.40 -28.54
C SER A 835 6.58 -24.28 -28.98
N ALA A 836 6.82 -24.08 -30.28
CA ALA A 836 8.16 -23.79 -30.80
C ALA A 836 8.71 -22.44 -30.28
N LEU A 837 7.87 -21.39 -30.18
CA LEU A 837 8.29 -20.11 -29.58
C LEU A 837 8.58 -20.22 -28.08
N ILE A 838 7.82 -21.05 -27.34
CA ILE A 838 8.12 -21.36 -25.93
C ILE A 838 9.46 -22.11 -25.81
N GLN A 839 9.75 -23.05 -26.71
CA GLN A 839 11.03 -23.76 -26.73
C GLN A 839 12.20 -22.81 -27.06
N ASP A 840 12.05 -21.93 -28.06
CA ASP A 840 13.02 -20.87 -28.35
C ASP A 840 13.26 -19.99 -27.10
N VAL A 841 12.19 -19.59 -26.39
CA VAL A 841 12.28 -18.80 -25.14
C VAL A 841 12.99 -19.56 -24.01
N GLN A 842 12.68 -20.84 -23.81
CA GLN A 842 13.33 -21.68 -22.78
C GLN A 842 14.83 -21.84 -23.00
N VAL A 843 15.27 -21.91 -24.27
CA VAL A 843 16.69 -22.00 -24.61
C VAL A 843 17.42 -20.65 -24.45
N ASN A 844 16.77 -19.52 -24.73
CA ASN A 844 17.41 -18.20 -24.71
C ASN A 844 17.27 -17.46 -23.37
N TYR A 845 16.24 -17.76 -22.57
CA TYR A 845 15.90 -17.09 -21.31
C TYR A 845 15.51 -18.08 -20.18
N PRO A 846 16.30 -19.14 -19.92
CA PRO A 846 15.92 -20.23 -19.02
C PRO A 846 15.54 -19.75 -17.62
N GLU A 847 16.38 -18.91 -16.99
CA GLU A 847 16.14 -18.41 -15.62
C GLU A 847 14.84 -17.61 -15.51
N LEU A 848 14.55 -16.72 -16.47
CA LEU A 848 13.31 -15.94 -16.47
C LEU A 848 12.09 -16.85 -16.63
N TRP A 849 12.18 -17.88 -17.48
CA TRP A 849 11.09 -18.84 -17.67
C TRP A 849 10.87 -19.72 -16.44
N GLU A 850 11.93 -20.24 -15.82
CA GLU A 850 11.83 -21.03 -14.58
C GLU A 850 11.28 -20.20 -13.42
N ASN A 851 11.74 -18.96 -13.25
CA ASN A 851 11.22 -18.02 -12.26
C ASN A 851 9.72 -17.74 -12.47
N PHE A 852 9.30 -17.51 -13.72
CA PHE A 852 7.91 -17.28 -14.10
C PHE A 852 7.02 -18.49 -13.82
N ILE A 853 7.43 -19.70 -14.24
CA ILE A 853 6.67 -20.93 -14.01
C ILE A 853 6.57 -21.23 -12.51
N GLN A 854 7.67 -21.09 -11.75
CA GLN A 854 7.63 -21.29 -10.30
C GLN A 854 6.70 -20.28 -9.60
N HIS A 855 6.68 -19.02 -10.03
CA HIS A 855 5.76 -18.01 -9.51
C HIS A 855 4.30 -18.39 -9.80
N LEU A 856 3.97 -18.72 -11.07
CA LEU A 856 2.64 -19.19 -11.46
C LEU A 856 2.21 -20.43 -10.66
N ASP A 857 3.12 -21.36 -10.41
CA ASP A 857 2.82 -22.61 -9.72
C ASP A 857 2.69 -22.46 -8.20
N ILE A 858 3.36 -21.49 -7.57
CA ILE A 858 3.17 -21.15 -6.14
C ILE A 858 1.87 -20.37 -5.93
N VAL A 859 1.60 -19.33 -6.72
CA VAL A 859 0.38 -18.51 -6.59
C VAL A 859 -0.85 -19.26 -7.08
N GLY A 860 -0.70 -20.05 -8.15
CA GLY A 860 -1.73 -20.87 -8.76
C GLY A 860 -1.94 -22.23 -8.10
N TYR A 861 -1.05 -22.65 -7.19
CA TYR A 861 -0.99 -24.00 -6.57
C TYR A 861 -2.36 -24.59 -6.18
N ARG A 862 -3.30 -23.72 -5.78
CA ARG A 862 -4.65 -24.10 -5.35
C ARG A 862 -5.74 -23.17 -5.89
N ALA A 863 -5.43 -22.40 -6.93
CA ALA A 863 -6.38 -21.50 -7.61
C ALA A 863 -7.56 -22.25 -8.27
N THR A 864 -7.39 -23.54 -8.54
CA THR A 864 -8.41 -24.40 -9.18
C THR A 864 -8.66 -25.67 -8.36
N PRO A 865 -9.81 -25.81 -7.66
CA PRO A 865 -10.09 -26.96 -6.79
C PRO A 865 -10.10 -28.33 -7.50
N GLN A 866 -10.28 -28.36 -8.82
CA GLN A 866 -10.50 -29.59 -9.60
C GLN A 866 -9.19 -30.34 -9.99
N ASN A 867 -8.03 -29.66 -9.98
CA ASN A 867 -6.78 -30.18 -10.57
C ASN A 867 -5.59 -30.20 -9.59
N ALA A 868 -5.81 -30.42 -8.29
CA ALA A 868 -4.77 -30.37 -7.25
C ALA A 868 -3.63 -31.42 -7.38
N THR A 869 -3.64 -32.24 -8.43
CA THR A 869 -2.59 -33.23 -8.78
C THR A 869 -1.60 -32.73 -9.83
N ARG A 870 -1.79 -31.54 -10.42
CA ARG A 870 -0.88 -30.94 -11.41
C ARG A 870 -0.53 -29.49 -11.04
N PRO A 871 0.68 -29.00 -11.39
CA PRO A 871 1.01 -27.58 -11.34
C PRO A 871 0.02 -26.72 -12.15
N PHE A 872 -0.20 -25.48 -11.72
CA PHE A 872 -1.16 -24.56 -12.33
C PHE A 872 -0.77 -24.18 -13.76
N SER A 873 0.53 -24.01 -14.02
CA SER A 873 1.12 -23.79 -15.34
C SER A 873 0.64 -24.82 -16.37
N GLN A 874 0.54 -26.09 -15.96
CA GLN A 874 0.05 -27.20 -16.79
C GLN A 874 -1.48 -27.20 -17.01
N THR A 875 -2.21 -26.23 -16.43
CA THR A 875 -3.66 -26.02 -16.64
C THR A 875 -3.98 -24.82 -17.55
N LEU A 876 -2.95 -24.16 -18.08
CA LEU A 876 -3.02 -23.07 -19.05
C LEU A 876 -2.67 -23.58 -20.45
N THR A 877 -3.12 -22.88 -21.48
CA THR A 877 -2.72 -23.16 -22.87
C THR A 877 -1.33 -22.57 -23.16
N PRO A 878 -0.58 -23.09 -24.16
CA PRO A 878 0.67 -22.49 -24.61
C PRO A 878 0.54 -20.99 -24.91
N ASP A 879 -0.57 -20.56 -25.51
CA ASP A 879 -0.82 -19.15 -25.81
C ASP A 879 -0.89 -18.27 -24.57
N ILE A 880 -1.62 -18.71 -23.53
CA ILE A 880 -1.72 -17.96 -22.28
C ILE A 880 -0.35 -17.92 -21.60
N LEU A 881 0.38 -19.04 -21.54
CA LEU A 881 1.72 -19.09 -20.95
C LEU A 881 2.70 -18.12 -21.63
N LEU A 882 2.76 -18.14 -22.98
CA LEU A 882 3.67 -17.27 -23.72
C LEU A 882 3.27 -15.81 -23.64
N TYR A 883 1.97 -15.49 -23.76
CA TYR A 883 1.48 -14.12 -23.66
C TYR A 883 1.70 -13.54 -22.25
N SER A 884 1.37 -14.28 -21.19
CA SER A 884 1.63 -13.88 -19.81
C SER A 884 3.12 -13.70 -19.55
N PHE A 885 3.97 -14.60 -20.03
CA PHE A 885 5.43 -14.48 -19.89
C PHE A 885 5.97 -13.19 -20.51
N LEU A 886 5.58 -12.90 -21.76
CA LEU A 886 6.01 -11.70 -22.49
C LEU A 886 5.43 -10.41 -21.89
N HIS A 887 4.21 -10.44 -21.35
CA HIS A 887 3.64 -9.29 -20.67
C HIS A 887 4.36 -8.96 -19.35
N SER A 888 4.77 -9.99 -18.61
CA SER A 888 5.59 -9.84 -17.39
C SER A 888 7.03 -9.39 -17.70
N HIS A 889 7.65 -9.94 -18.75
CA HIS A 889 9.05 -9.69 -19.14
C HIS A 889 9.17 -8.86 -20.42
N HIS A 890 8.44 -7.75 -20.50
CA HIS A 890 8.35 -6.93 -21.72
C HIS A 890 9.72 -6.48 -22.26
N HIS A 891 10.71 -6.27 -21.39
CA HIS A 891 12.10 -5.92 -21.71
C HIS A 891 12.82 -6.92 -22.64
N ILE A 892 12.32 -8.15 -22.76
CA ILE A 892 12.81 -9.13 -23.75
C ILE A 892 12.58 -8.61 -25.18
N LEU A 893 11.50 -7.86 -25.42
CA LEU A 893 11.09 -7.38 -26.74
C LEU A 893 11.92 -6.18 -27.24
N ASP A 894 12.60 -5.46 -26.33
CA ASP A 894 13.38 -4.25 -26.65
C ASP A 894 14.67 -4.57 -27.45
N ASN A 895 15.21 -5.78 -27.28
CA ASN A 895 16.41 -6.23 -27.99
C ASN A 895 16.04 -6.76 -29.38
N ILE A 896 16.57 -6.16 -30.46
CA ILE A 896 16.24 -6.60 -31.83
C ILE A 896 17.06 -7.85 -32.22
N THR A 897 16.39 -9.00 -32.29
CA THR A 897 16.98 -10.30 -32.65
C THR A 897 16.01 -11.11 -33.54
N GLY A 898 16.51 -12.20 -34.14
CA GLY A 898 15.67 -13.13 -34.92
C GLY A 898 14.60 -13.87 -34.10
N LEU A 899 14.76 -13.98 -32.77
CA LEU A 899 13.73 -14.54 -31.87
C LEU A 899 12.73 -13.46 -31.46
N THR A 900 13.22 -12.35 -30.90
CA THR A 900 12.36 -11.27 -30.40
C THR A 900 11.51 -10.65 -31.50
N THR A 901 11.96 -10.62 -32.75
CA THR A 901 11.10 -10.25 -33.90
C THR A 901 9.88 -11.17 -34.04
N LYS A 902 10.03 -12.49 -33.84
CA LYS A 902 8.89 -13.44 -33.84
C LYS A 902 7.97 -13.21 -32.64
N LEU A 903 8.53 -12.92 -31.47
CA LEU A 903 7.79 -12.68 -30.21
C LEU A 903 6.99 -11.37 -30.28
N THR A 904 7.58 -10.30 -30.81
CA THR A 904 6.89 -9.02 -31.07
C THR A 904 5.78 -9.18 -32.12
N ALA A 905 6.01 -9.96 -33.19
CA ALA A 905 4.95 -10.29 -34.14
C ALA A 905 3.81 -11.08 -33.47
N TYR A 906 4.13 -12.07 -32.64
CA TYR A 906 3.15 -12.89 -31.92
C TYR A 906 2.30 -12.10 -30.92
N ILE A 907 2.91 -11.25 -30.07
CA ILE A 907 2.15 -10.47 -29.07
C ILE A 907 1.27 -9.40 -29.73
N ASN A 908 1.71 -8.80 -30.84
CA ASN A 908 0.91 -7.87 -31.63
C ASN A 908 -0.27 -8.57 -32.32
N GLU A 909 -0.05 -9.76 -32.89
CA GLU A 909 -1.09 -10.62 -33.48
C GLU A 909 -2.17 -10.97 -32.43
N GLN A 910 -1.75 -11.42 -31.24
CA GLN A 910 -2.67 -11.77 -30.16
C GLN A 910 -3.40 -10.55 -29.55
N THR A 911 -2.72 -9.43 -29.35
CA THR A 911 -3.35 -8.20 -28.86
C THR A 911 -4.41 -7.69 -29.85
N THR A 912 -4.11 -7.73 -31.16
CA THR A 912 -5.06 -7.37 -32.22
C THR A 912 -6.25 -8.32 -32.25
N ARG A 913 -6.01 -9.64 -32.18
CA ARG A 913 -7.05 -10.68 -32.10
C ARG A 913 -7.99 -10.46 -30.91
N MET A 914 -7.43 -10.17 -29.73
CA MET A 914 -8.21 -9.90 -28.52
C MET A 914 -9.11 -8.66 -28.72
N LYS A 915 -8.56 -7.55 -29.22
CA LYS A 915 -9.33 -6.32 -29.50
C LYS A 915 -10.50 -6.56 -30.45
N THR A 916 -10.25 -7.22 -31.58
CA THR A 916 -11.32 -7.57 -32.55
C THR A 916 -12.40 -8.44 -31.89
N ARG A 917 -12.02 -9.48 -31.13
CA ARG A 917 -12.96 -10.40 -30.49
C ARG A 917 -13.72 -9.78 -29.30
N ILE A 918 -13.19 -8.77 -28.61
CA ILE A 918 -13.96 -7.98 -27.63
C ILE A 918 -15.08 -7.23 -28.37
N VAL A 919 -14.75 -6.49 -29.43
CA VAL A 919 -15.72 -5.69 -30.20
C VAL A 919 -16.82 -6.58 -30.80
N SER A 920 -16.47 -7.73 -31.40
CA SER A 920 -17.44 -8.66 -31.97
C SER A 920 -18.35 -9.36 -30.96
N ASN A 921 -18.05 -9.31 -29.65
CA ASN A 921 -18.78 -10.03 -28.60
C ASN A 921 -19.08 -9.14 -27.37
N PHE A 922 -19.24 -7.84 -27.60
CA PHE A 922 -19.27 -6.82 -26.53
C PHE A 922 -20.33 -7.09 -25.45
N ASP A 923 -21.55 -7.47 -25.84
CA ASP A 923 -22.64 -7.77 -24.90
C ASP A 923 -22.33 -8.97 -24.01
N ARG A 924 -21.76 -10.03 -24.59
CA ARG A 924 -21.34 -11.24 -23.87
C ARG A 924 -20.29 -10.90 -22.82
N TRP A 925 -19.29 -10.11 -23.19
CA TRP A 925 -18.27 -9.64 -22.26
C TRP A 925 -18.82 -8.68 -21.19
N THR A 926 -19.79 -7.84 -21.52
CA THR A 926 -20.45 -6.94 -20.56
C THR A 926 -21.23 -7.72 -19.50
N VAL A 927 -21.95 -8.78 -19.87
CA VAL A 927 -22.60 -9.69 -18.91
C VAL A 927 -21.57 -10.39 -18.01
N LEU A 928 -20.47 -10.89 -18.59
CA LEU A 928 -19.39 -11.54 -17.84
C LEU A 928 -18.67 -10.58 -16.89
N PHE A 929 -18.52 -9.32 -17.28
CA PHE A 929 -17.95 -8.24 -16.47
C PHE A 929 -18.78 -8.02 -15.20
N TRP A 930 -20.08 -7.73 -15.34
CA TRP A 930 -20.95 -7.47 -14.19
C TRP A 930 -21.05 -8.68 -13.26
N ALA A 931 -21.00 -9.91 -13.79
CA ALA A 931 -20.95 -11.14 -12.98
C ALA A 931 -19.66 -11.33 -12.14
N ASN A 932 -18.66 -10.45 -12.28
CA ASN A 932 -17.41 -10.47 -11.48
C ASN A 932 -17.03 -9.11 -10.88
N PHE A 933 -17.74 -8.03 -11.19
CA PHE A 933 -17.48 -6.66 -10.72
C PHE A 933 -17.28 -6.55 -9.20
N GLU A 934 -18.19 -7.12 -8.41
CA GLU A 934 -18.11 -7.10 -6.94
C GLU A 934 -16.88 -7.84 -6.41
N LYS A 935 -16.48 -8.92 -7.08
CA LYS A 935 -15.31 -9.74 -6.69
C LYS A 935 -14.02 -9.00 -6.91
N ILE A 936 -13.86 -8.36 -8.07
CA ILE A 936 -12.69 -7.56 -8.41
C ILE A 936 -12.64 -6.31 -7.52
N THR A 937 -13.79 -5.70 -7.22
CA THR A 937 -13.89 -4.56 -6.29
C THR A 937 -13.48 -4.96 -4.86
N THR A 938 -13.97 -6.10 -4.37
CA THR A 938 -13.60 -6.67 -3.06
C THR A 938 -12.11 -6.98 -2.99
N TYR A 939 -11.57 -7.61 -4.03
CA TYR A 939 -10.14 -7.87 -4.17
C TYR A 939 -9.31 -6.57 -4.15
N ASN A 940 -9.67 -5.57 -4.97
CA ASN A 940 -8.97 -4.29 -5.05
C ASN A 940 -8.94 -3.55 -3.71
N ASN A 941 -9.99 -3.67 -2.90
CA ASN A 941 -10.06 -3.08 -1.56
C ASN A 941 -9.14 -3.82 -0.58
N LEU A 942 -9.19 -5.16 -0.55
CA LEU A 942 -8.30 -5.97 0.30
C LEU A 942 -6.83 -5.88 -0.10
N GLN A 943 -6.50 -5.74 -1.39
CA GLN A 943 -5.15 -5.50 -1.86
C GLN A 943 -4.57 -4.22 -1.23
N ARG A 944 -5.33 -3.10 -1.25
CA ARG A 944 -4.89 -1.84 -0.62
C ARG A 944 -4.67 -2.01 0.88
N ALA A 945 -5.62 -2.66 1.57
CA ALA A 945 -5.51 -2.95 2.99
C ALA A 945 -4.29 -3.82 3.34
N PHE A 946 -4.00 -4.84 2.51
CA PHE A 946 -2.83 -5.71 2.68
C PHE A 946 -1.52 -4.98 2.42
N LEU A 947 -1.35 -4.33 1.26
CA LEU A 947 -0.12 -3.61 0.92
C LEU A 947 0.20 -2.51 1.96
N PHE A 948 -0.80 -1.76 2.43
CA PHE A 948 -0.64 -0.81 3.52
C PHE A 948 -0.27 -1.48 4.84
N SER A 949 -0.89 -2.62 5.17
CA SER A 949 -0.60 -3.34 6.42
C SER A 949 0.80 -3.94 6.49
N LEU A 950 1.46 -4.20 5.36
CA LEU A 950 2.88 -4.58 5.30
C LEU A 950 3.79 -3.44 5.77
N VAL A 951 3.51 -2.20 5.35
CA VAL A 951 4.43 -1.05 5.49
C VAL A 951 4.06 -0.05 6.59
N ARG A 952 2.87 -0.15 7.19
CA ARG A 952 2.39 0.77 8.25
C ARG A 952 3.38 0.94 9.40
N ARG A 953 3.50 2.18 9.91
CA ARG A 953 4.17 2.47 11.19
C ARG A 953 3.59 1.56 12.29
N GLY A 954 4.45 0.96 13.12
CA GLY A 954 4.01 0.05 14.18
C GLY A 954 3.46 -1.30 13.70
N ASN A 955 3.77 -1.74 12.48
CA ASN A 955 3.55 -3.12 12.08
C ASN A 955 4.36 -4.07 12.99
N ALA A 956 3.69 -5.04 13.62
CA ALA A 956 4.32 -6.04 14.47
C ALA A 956 5.17 -7.08 13.70
N TYR A 957 5.00 -7.13 12.37
CA TYR A 957 5.66 -8.09 11.47
C TYR A 957 6.28 -7.35 10.26
N PRO A 958 7.35 -6.57 10.48
CA PRO A 958 7.86 -5.60 9.50
C PRO A 958 8.71 -6.21 8.37
N GLU A 959 8.87 -7.53 8.28
CA GLU A 959 9.87 -8.20 7.45
C GLU A 959 9.67 -7.97 5.94
N ALA A 960 8.43 -7.80 5.48
CA ALA A 960 8.15 -7.41 4.09
C ALA A 960 8.58 -5.95 3.82
N SER A 961 8.31 -5.05 4.77
CA SER A 961 8.72 -3.64 4.69
C SER A 961 10.23 -3.47 4.80
N GLN A 962 10.91 -4.24 5.67
CA GLN A 962 12.37 -4.18 5.82
C GLN A 962 13.11 -4.63 4.55
N SER A 963 12.67 -5.71 3.90
CA SER A 963 13.20 -6.08 2.59
C SER A 963 12.93 -5.00 1.54
N PHE A 964 11.70 -4.46 1.48
CA PHE A 964 11.34 -3.42 0.52
C PHE A 964 12.15 -2.11 0.71
N ILE A 965 12.34 -1.66 1.95
CA ILE A 965 13.16 -0.47 2.27
C ILE A 965 14.63 -0.72 1.94
N HIS A 966 15.14 -1.94 2.14
CA HIS A 966 16.50 -2.32 1.74
C HIS A 966 16.68 -2.32 0.20
N ASP A 967 15.69 -2.83 -0.54
CA ASP A 967 15.66 -2.77 -2.01
C ASP A 967 15.63 -1.30 -2.50
N LEU A 968 14.80 -0.43 -1.91
CA LEU A 968 14.80 1.01 -2.20
C LEU A 968 16.13 1.70 -1.80
N ASN A 969 16.80 1.23 -0.75
CA ASN A 969 18.10 1.74 -0.31
C ASN A 969 19.27 1.30 -1.22
N THR A 970 19.14 0.17 -1.91
CA THR A 970 20.15 -0.32 -2.87
C THR A 970 19.88 0.11 -4.30
N MET A 971 18.66 0.57 -4.61
CA MET A 971 18.27 1.16 -5.90
C MET A 971 19.16 2.37 -6.28
N ASP A 972 19.43 2.53 -7.58
CA ASP A 972 20.03 3.76 -8.12
C ASP A 972 19.25 5.00 -7.68
N ILE A 973 19.97 6.09 -7.37
CA ILE A 973 19.36 7.30 -6.81
C ILE A 973 18.37 7.96 -7.77
N ARG A 974 18.61 7.92 -9.09
CA ARG A 974 17.69 8.48 -10.09
C ARG A 974 16.45 7.61 -10.28
N ASN A 975 16.58 6.28 -10.12
CA ASN A 975 15.44 5.37 -10.05
C ASN A 975 14.61 5.60 -8.78
N LEU A 976 15.25 5.75 -7.61
CA LEU A 976 14.59 6.02 -6.33
C LEU A 976 13.83 7.36 -6.36
N MET A 977 14.48 8.42 -6.86
CA MET A 977 13.85 9.74 -7.07
C MET A 977 12.65 9.62 -8.02
N ARG A 978 12.77 8.92 -9.16
CA ARG A 978 11.63 8.67 -10.05
C ARG A 978 10.50 7.86 -9.40
N MET A 979 10.80 6.91 -8.51
CA MET A 979 9.77 6.17 -7.75
C MET A 979 9.04 7.10 -6.78
N PHE A 980 9.78 7.80 -5.91
CA PHE A 980 9.25 8.79 -4.95
C PHE A 980 8.41 9.85 -5.65
N ASN A 981 8.93 10.46 -6.71
CA ASN A 981 8.26 11.50 -7.50
C ASN A 981 7.02 10.99 -8.26
N SER A 982 6.86 9.67 -8.44
CA SER A 982 5.67 9.06 -9.03
C SER A 982 4.53 8.81 -8.02
N VAL A 983 4.84 8.76 -6.72
CA VAL A 983 3.86 8.58 -5.63
C VAL A 983 3.62 9.85 -4.83
N ASN A 984 4.56 10.80 -4.82
CA ASN A 984 4.33 12.12 -4.26
C ASN A 984 3.37 12.91 -5.17
N THR A 985 2.09 12.84 -4.82
CA THR A 985 1.00 13.37 -5.65
C THR A 985 0.77 14.86 -5.43
N GLN A 986 1.05 15.39 -4.23
CA GLN A 986 0.82 16.78 -3.86
C GLN A 986 1.92 17.71 -4.37
N ALA A 987 1.72 19.03 -4.22
CA ALA A 987 2.71 20.06 -4.50
C ALA A 987 3.25 20.61 -3.17
N GLU A 988 4.42 20.14 -2.76
CA GLU A 988 5.15 20.65 -1.60
C GLU A 988 5.85 21.99 -1.92
N ASP A 989 6.32 22.69 -0.89
CA ASP A 989 7.00 23.99 -1.02
C ASP A 989 8.23 23.92 -1.96
N GLU A 990 8.91 22.77 -2.00
CA GLU A 990 10.00 22.50 -2.93
C GLU A 990 9.56 22.58 -4.41
N HIS A 991 8.34 22.18 -4.75
CA HIS A 991 7.81 22.25 -6.11
C HIS A 991 7.51 23.70 -6.52
N ILE A 992 7.09 24.54 -5.57
CA ILE A 992 6.86 25.97 -5.79
C ILE A 992 8.21 26.67 -6.04
N SER A 993 9.20 26.40 -5.20
CA SER A 993 10.57 26.90 -5.36
C SER A 993 11.20 26.44 -6.69
N ALA A 994 11.04 25.17 -7.05
CA ALA A 994 11.53 24.62 -8.32
C ALA A 994 10.90 25.31 -9.55
N ILE A 995 9.58 25.53 -9.56
CA ILE A 995 8.90 26.29 -10.63
C ILE A 995 9.32 27.76 -10.64
N SER A 996 9.42 28.40 -9.48
CA SER A 996 9.90 29.78 -9.36
C SER A 996 11.32 29.94 -9.91
N SER A 997 12.18 28.94 -9.71
CA SER A 997 13.55 28.93 -10.25
C SER A 997 13.62 28.62 -11.75
N ALA A 998 12.75 27.75 -12.27
CA ALA A 998 12.79 27.33 -13.68
C ALA A 998 12.06 28.31 -14.63
N LEU A 999 10.97 28.94 -14.17
CA LEU A 999 10.10 29.79 -14.99
C LEU A 999 10.10 31.26 -14.58
N GLY A 1000 10.43 31.60 -13.33
CA GLY A 1000 10.55 32.98 -12.84
C GLY A 1000 9.24 33.66 -12.44
N SER A 1001 9.36 34.92 -12.02
CA SER A 1001 8.27 35.91 -11.86
C SER A 1001 7.10 35.53 -10.93
N LEU A 1002 7.30 34.63 -9.96
CA LEU A 1002 6.27 34.16 -9.03
C LEU A 1002 6.30 34.88 -7.68
N ALA A 1003 5.21 35.56 -7.34
CA ALA A 1003 4.90 35.99 -5.98
C ALA A 1003 3.92 35.01 -5.32
N LEU A 1004 4.33 34.42 -4.19
CA LEU A 1004 3.46 33.59 -3.35
C LEU A 1004 2.89 34.46 -2.20
N CYS A 1005 1.56 34.52 -2.11
CA CYS A 1005 0.83 35.11 -1.01
C CYS A 1005 0.33 34.01 -0.08
N GLN A 1006 0.68 34.07 1.21
CA GLN A 1006 0.08 33.24 2.24
C GLN A 1006 -1.16 33.94 2.82
N TYR A 1007 -2.28 33.24 2.88
CA TYR A 1007 -3.46 33.72 3.59
C TYR A 1007 -3.21 33.72 5.10
N LEU A 1008 -3.40 34.86 5.75
CA LEU A 1008 -3.02 35.06 7.16
C LEU A 1008 -3.99 34.39 8.14
N ALA A 1009 -5.22 34.06 7.71
CA ALA A 1009 -6.22 33.34 8.52
C ALA A 1009 -6.18 31.81 8.29
N ASP A 1010 -5.12 31.30 7.64
CA ASP A 1010 -4.87 29.87 7.47
C ASP A 1010 -4.72 29.17 8.83
N GLY A 1011 -5.42 28.05 9.01
CA GLY A 1011 -5.44 27.30 10.27
C GLY A 1011 -4.10 26.66 10.66
N SER A 1012 -3.13 26.62 9.75
CA SER A 1012 -1.76 26.17 10.03
C SER A 1012 -0.88 27.25 10.67
N LEU A 1013 -1.27 28.54 10.61
CA LEU A 1013 -0.52 29.64 11.21
C LEU A 1013 -0.89 29.83 12.68
N THR A 1014 0.11 30.06 13.53
CA THR A 1014 -0.15 30.47 14.93
C THR A 1014 -0.60 31.92 14.97
N GLN A 1015 -1.86 32.15 15.34
CA GLN A 1015 -2.55 33.43 15.22
C GLN A 1015 -2.25 34.42 16.36
N THR A 1016 -0.98 34.66 16.67
CA THR A 1016 -0.58 35.81 17.52
C THR A 1016 -0.24 37.01 16.65
N VAL A 1017 -0.43 38.22 17.19
CA VAL A 1017 -0.05 39.46 16.47
C VAL A 1017 1.42 39.43 16.09
N ARG A 1018 2.29 39.04 17.03
CA ARG A 1018 3.75 39.00 16.84
C ARG A 1018 4.18 38.04 15.72
N GLN A 1019 3.45 36.95 15.49
CA GLN A 1019 3.76 35.99 14.43
C GLN A 1019 3.20 36.40 13.07
N LEU A 1020 2.03 37.06 13.03
CA LEU A 1020 1.41 37.51 11.78
C LEU A 1020 1.99 38.83 11.26
N THR A 1021 2.38 39.79 12.13
CA THR A 1021 2.85 41.13 11.71
C THR A 1021 3.95 41.11 10.64
N PRO A 1022 5.04 40.29 10.72
CA PRO A 1022 6.10 40.31 9.72
C PRO A 1022 5.62 40.01 8.29
N LEU A 1023 4.59 39.17 8.14
CA LEU A 1023 4.02 38.76 6.87
C LEU A 1023 2.80 39.63 6.47
N ALA A 1024 2.09 40.17 7.45
CA ALA A 1024 1.03 41.16 7.23
C ALA A 1024 1.57 42.51 6.73
N ASN A 1025 2.80 42.87 7.08
CA ASN A 1025 3.50 44.06 6.56
C ASN A 1025 3.71 44.01 5.03
N SER A 1026 3.68 42.82 4.42
CA SER A 1026 3.69 42.58 2.97
C SER A 1026 2.38 41.97 2.47
N TYR A 1027 1.27 42.17 3.20
CA TYR A 1027 -0.08 41.69 2.86
C TYR A 1027 -0.19 40.18 2.57
N GLY A 1028 0.72 39.37 3.13
CA GLY A 1028 0.83 37.94 2.90
C GLY A 1028 1.93 37.51 1.92
N PHE A 1029 2.50 38.42 1.13
CA PHE A 1029 3.50 38.09 0.12
C PHE A 1029 4.88 37.84 0.74
N PHE A 1030 5.46 36.67 0.48
CA PHE A 1030 6.84 36.36 0.88
C PHE A 1030 7.85 37.25 0.14
N GLN A 1031 8.94 37.63 0.83
CA GLN A 1031 9.91 38.63 0.34
C GLN A 1031 11.33 38.09 0.10
N MET A 1032 11.64 36.87 0.56
CA MET A 1032 13.00 36.31 0.56
C MET A 1032 13.13 35.05 -0.30
N ASP A 1033 12.16 34.13 -0.19
CA ASP A 1033 12.20 32.82 -0.86
C ASP A 1033 11.45 32.83 -2.21
N TYR A 1034 10.84 33.96 -2.62
CA TYR A 1034 10.03 34.16 -3.84
C TYR A 1034 10.19 35.58 -4.42
N THR A 1035 9.69 35.84 -5.63
CA THR A 1035 9.73 37.18 -6.24
C THR A 1035 8.82 38.16 -5.47
N PRO A 1036 9.29 39.35 -5.05
CA PRO A 1036 8.46 40.35 -4.39
C PRO A 1036 7.27 40.80 -5.24
N GLU A 1037 6.17 41.19 -4.59
CA GLU A 1037 4.90 41.59 -5.23
C GLU A 1037 5.08 42.62 -6.35
N GLN A 1038 5.97 43.61 -6.19
CA GLN A 1038 6.19 44.68 -7.18
C GLN A 1038 7.09 44.27 -8.36
N GLN A 1039 7.64 43.06 -8.35
CA GLN A 1039 8.55 42.52 -9.37
C GLN A 1039 8.02 41.25 -10.04
N ALA A 1040 6.94 40.67 -9.51
CA ALA A 1040 6.31 39.47 -10.03
C ALA A 1040 5.30 39.77 -11.15
N GLU A 1041 5.01 38.76 -11.95
CA GLU A 1041 3.94 38.77 -12.96
C GLU A 1041 2.87 37.70 -12.68
N ILE A 1042 3.24 36.65 -11.94
CA ILE A 1042 2.41 35.49 -11.60
C ILE A 1042 2.18 35.55 -10.09
N PHE A 1043 0.91 35.53 -9.67
CA PHE A 1043 0.53 35.67 -8.27
C PHE A 1043 -0.34 34.49 -7.83
N VAL A 1044 0.05 33.82 -6.75
CA VAL A 1044 -0.64 32.63 -6.22
C VAL A 1044 -0.98 32.84 -4.75
N LEU A 1045 -2.21 32.53 -4.35
CA LEU A 1045 -2.68 32.56 -2.98
C LEU A 1045 -2.70 31.15 -2.39
N ARG A 1046 -1.91 30.91 -1.34
CA ARG A 1046 -1.96 29.70 -0.50
C ARG A 1046 -2.94 29.91 0.66
N ALA A 1047 -3.87 28.98 0.86
CA ALA A 1047 -4.78 28.97 1.99
C ALA A 1047 -5.22 27.54 2.34
N ASN A 1048 -5.04 27.13 3.60
CA ASN A 1048 -5.48 25.84 4.16
C ASN A 1048 -5.03 24.63 3.32
N ASN A 1049 -3.74 24.57 2.97
CA ASN A 1049 -3.13 23.57 2.07
C ASN A 1049 -3.71 23.50 0.64
N HIS A 1050 -4.39 24.57 0.20
CA HIS A 1050 -4.86 24.76 -1.16
C HIS A 1050 -4.21 25.99 -1.81
N TYR A 1051 -4.20 26.04 -3.14
CA TYR A 1051 -3.60 27.12 -3.92
C TYR A 1051 -4.59 27.65 -4.96
N ASN A 1052 -4.77 28.97 -5.01
CA ASN A 1052 -5.62 29.68 -5.98
C ASN A 1052 -4.80 30.71 -6.77
N CYS A 1053 -5.28 31.11 -7.95
CA CYS A 1053 -4.61 32.14 -8.75
C CYS A 1053 -5.14 33.54 -8.40
N LEU A 1054 -4.23 34.49 -8.28
CA LEU A 1054 -4.53 35.92 -8.17
C LEU A 1054 -4.21 36.58 -9.52
N LEU A 1055 -5.21 37.22 -10.14
CA LEU A 1055 -5.02 37.97 -11.38
C LEU A 1055 -5.12 39.47 -11.06
N PRO A 1056 -4.08 40.29 -11.30
CA PRO A 1056 -4.13 41.71 -10.98
C PRO A 1056 -5.27 42.45 -11.69
N LYS A 1057 -5.71 43.56 -11.11
CA LYS A 1057 -6.76 44.46 -11.63
C LYS A 1057 -6.09 45.63 -12.37
N ASP A 1058 -5.96 45.51 -13.70
CA ASP A 1058 -5.35 46.55 -14.52
C ASP A 1058 -6.22 47.82 -14.59
N ALA A 1059 -5.60 49.00 -14.61
CA ALA A 1059 -6.30 50.26 -14.84
C ALA A 1059 -6.96 50.35 -16.24
N ASN A 1060 -6.50 49.52 -17.19
CA ASN A 1060 -7.03 49.38 -18.54
C ASN A 1060 -7.86 48.09 -18.73
N ASP A 1061 -8.37 47.47 -17.65
CA ASP A 1061 -9.17 46.24 -17.69
C ASP A 1061 -10.54 46.45 -18.38
N THR A 1062 -10.56 46.28 -19.70
CA THR A 1062 -11.76 46.45 -20.54
C THR A 1062 -12.81 45.35 -20.37
N THR A 1063 -12.58 44.31 -19.54
CA THR A 1063 -13.57 43.25 -19.30
C THR A 1063 -14.89 43.78 -18.72
N ARG A 1064 -14.89 44.96 -18.10
CA ARG A 1064 -16.09 45.62 -17.57
C ARG A 1064 -16.91 46.42 -18.58
N ALA A 1065 -16.44 46.60 -19.81
CA ALA A 1065 -17.16 47.37 -20.83
C ALA A 1065 -18.49 46.71 -21.30
N GLY A 1066 -18.71 45.42 -21.00
CA GLY A 1066 -19.83 44.65 -21.56
C GLY A 1066 -21.01 44.35 -20.65
N ASN A 1067 -20.91 44.48 -19.32
CA ASN A 1067 -21.93 43.98 -18.37
C ASN A 1067 -22.29 44.98 -17.27
N SER A 1068 -22.94 46.09 -17.64
CA SER A 1068 -23.70 46.93 -16.71
C SER A 1068 -25.11 46.37 -16.50
N GLY A 1069 -25.20 45.18 -15.89
CA GLY A 1069 -26.46 44.68 -15.32
C GLY A 1069 -26.79 45.45 -14.04
N ASN A 1070 -28.00 46.00 -13.96
CA ASN A 1070 -28.49 46.65 -12.74
C ASN A 1070 -28.80 45.59 -11.63
N PRO A 1071 -28.87 46.01 -10.35
CA PRO A 1071 -28.86 45.11 -9.19
C PRO A 1071 -30.13 44.26 -9.04
#